data_AF-A0A8T4INF8-F1
#
_entry.id   AF-A0A8T4INF8-F1
#
_cell.length_a   1.000
_cell.length_b   1.000
_cell.length_c   1.000
_cell.angle_alpha   90.00
_cell.angle_beta   90.00
_cell.angle_gamma   90.00
#
_symmetry.space_group_name_H-M   'P 1'
#
loop_
_entity.id
_entity.type
_entity.pdbx_description
1 polymer ?
#
loop_
_entity_poly.entity_id
_entity_poly.type
_entity_poly.pdbx_seq_one_letter_code
_entity_poly.pdbx_strand_id
1 'polypeptide(L)'
;MNDPTGHVNRFDGPGSGSTHGVVQARDVHGGVHFSPRPEPAPTIVPRQLRADVRYFVNRSTELTRLGSLFPADRGALHTVPVAVITGTAGVGKTSLALRWAHSIRSNFPGGELYANLRGYSATPPAPPEEILGNFLEDLGIPSSHVPVAPERRETLFRSLLADRNVLVLLDNAVGSSQVRPLIPASPGCLVVVTSRDDLSSLVAQEGALRLEVPTLPTVDSVALLRAATTGYRAPDPNAELAELARLCAGLPLALRIAAERAAGWPSMSLGELIEGLRDGSAHWSLLTTDPEEGADAMRSVFEWSYQALPSPAARLFRLLGLHPGNEFGVPAVAALAGMRPSQARLFLDALVRAHLLERRPAVRYEFHDLLRAYAAELVRREESEEERNAALGRCLAWYLHTADAAQRAISAHDGYDLDDRIPAPASALDFDGYKPAFRWYRAEAANLVTAVRVAADAGFPEIAWRLAVVLRAVYMHHNAFDDWRTTAEVAVAAASRAGEQAGEAEALENLGKVLFQSSRLDEAEECHRAALAVRRRIGDRHGTAVSVNALGLLGLRRRQLDEAKARFLESAQIFCELEAHRWTALMRSNLAETLCELGLGNEAEEIIEQALADFRELGDHSGEGNALFLLSWARRQTGDLEAAARAISDALSIAVEEENQVWLGHWLAESARVELARGDPEKALRLSGESAAAQRKLGDAVREALALDTSGQACQALGRSEEAAELHRHAITVYREFDARWQLTAALEHLACALDALGDPQGAGAAREEALRSLAAFSDPQAVARAQRLAGHASDDG
;
A
#
# COMPACT_ATOMS: atom_id res chain seq x y z
N MET A 1 53.84 -14.67 -35.81
CA MET A 1 54.24 -13.67 -36.83
C MET A 1 52.97 -13.18 -37.51
N ASN A 2 52.77 -11.87 -37.46
CA ASN A 2 51.63 -11.04 -37.82
C ASN A 2 50.69 -11.55 -38.93
N ASP A 3 49.40 -11.67 -38.62
CA ASP A 3 48.30 -11.58 -39.59
C ASP A 3 47.94 -10.08 -39.74
N PRO A 4 48.08 -9.48 -40.94
CA PRO A 4 47.86 -8.06 -41.18
C PRO A 4 46.42 -7.71 -41.62
N THR A 5 45.45 -8.62 -41.50
CA THR A 5 44.06 -8.34 -41.91
C THR A 5 43.17 -7.99 -40.73
N GLY A 6 43.27 -6.74 -40.27
CA GLY A 6 42.30 -6.18 -39.31
C GLY A 6 40.88 -6.33 -39.87
N HIS A 7 39.99 -6.98 -39.11
CA HIS A 7 38.56 -7.03 -39.43
C HIS A 7 38.01 -5.61 -39.54
N VAL A 8 37.83 -5.12 -40.77
CA VAL A 8 37.11 -3.88 -41.05
C VAL A 8 35.64 -4.24 -41.20
N ASN A 9 34.85 -4.07 -40.14
CA ASN A 9 33.39 -4.08 -40.25
C ASN A 9 32.96 -2.76 -40.90
N ARG A 10 32.47 -2.83 -42.13
CA ARG A 10 31.92 -1.66 -42.85
C ARG A 10 30.40 -1.75 -42.79
N PHE A 11 29.77 -0.78 -42.12
CA PHE A 11 28.32 -0.61 -42.09
C PHE A 11 27.97 0.61 -42.93
N ASP A 12 27.41 0.39 -44.13
CA ASP A 12 26.91 1.46 -44.99
C ASP A 12 25.38 1.57 -44.81
N GLY A 13 24.92 2.50 -43.95
CA GLY A 13 23.50 2.78 -43.67
C GLY A 13 23.13 2.75 -42.16
N PRO A 14 21.91 3.20 -41.76
CA PRO A 14 21.44 3.09 -40.37
C PRO A 14 21.21 1.62 -40.02
N GLY A 15 22.24 0.97 -39.48
CA GLY A 15 22.21 -0.43 -39.10
C GLY A 15 22.23 -0.60 -37.58
N SER A 16 21.20 -1.22 -37.01
CA SER A 16 21.17 -1.66 -35.61
C SER A 16 21.88 -3.01 -35.47
N GLY A 17 22.84 -3.13 -34.54
CA GLY A 17 23.50 -4.40 -34.22
C GLY A 17 23.58 -4.63 -32.71
N SER A 18 23.37 -5.88 -32.26
CA SER A 18 23.55 -6.26 -30.85
C SER A 18 24.94 -6.84 -30.64
N THR A 19 25.75 -6.26 -29.75
CA THR A 19 27.04 -6.82 -29.36
C THR A 19 27.15 -6.93 -27.84
N HIS A 20 27.90 -7.91 -27.36
CA HIS A 20 28.24 -8.04 -25.95
C HIS A 20 29.72 -7.67 -25.78
N GLY A 21 29.98 -6.46 -25.28
CA GLY A 21 31.20 -6.18 -24.52
C GLY A 21 32.22 -5.20 -25.10
N VAL A 22 32.42 -5.04 -26.41
CA VAL A 22 33.35 -4.04 -26.97
C VAL A 22 32.97 -3.68 -28.41
N VAL A 23 32.91 -2.38 -28.74
CA VAL A 23 32.89 -1.88 -30.13
C VAL A 23 34.26 -1.27 -30.42
N GLN A 24 35.01 -1.84 -31.35
CA GLN A 24 36.32 -1.34 -31.74
C GLN A 24 36.26 -0.86 -33.20
N ALA A 25 36.38 0.45 -33.39
CA ALA A 25 36.38 1.09 -34.70
C ALA A 25 37.60 2.01 -34.83
N ARG A 26 38.17 2.09 -36.04
CA ARG A 26 39.35 2.92 -36.32
C ARG A 26 38.97 4.38 -36.54
N ASP A 27 37.94 4.64 -37.35
CA ASP A 27 37.44 5.97 -37.68
C ASP A 27 35.90 5.94 -37.57
N VAL A 28 35.30 6.89 -36.83
CA VAL A 28 33.85 7.01 -36.61
C VAL A 28 33.40 8.38 -37.11
N HIS A 29 32.43 8.39 -38.03
CA HIS A 29 31.81 9.62 -38.54
C HIS A 29 30.30 9.55 -38.27
N GLY A 30 29.80 10.40 -37.35
CA GLY A 30 28.44 10.34 -36.80
C GLY A 30 28.42 9.92 -35.31
N GLY A 31 27.32 10.20 -34.61
CA GLY A 31 27.17 9.87 -33.19
C GLY A 31 27.02 8.36 -32.95
N VAL A 32 27.73 7.82 -31.97
CA VAL A 32 27.52 6.44 -31.49
C VAL A 32 26.50 6.49 -30.37
N HIS A 33 25.27 6.08 -30.67
CA HIS A 33 24.19 6.01 -29.69
C HIS A 33 24.17 4.62 -29.06
N PHE A 34 24.64 4.52 -27.82
CA PHE A 34 24.37 3.34 -26.99
C PHE A 34 22.97 3.48 -26.41
N SER A 35 21.99 2.85 -27.03
CA SER A 35 20.72 2.58 -26.36
C SER A 35 20.99 1.40 -25.41
N PRO A 36 21.07 1.60 -24.09
CA PRO A 36 21.00 0.45 -23.19
C PRO A 36 19.66 -0.22 -23.51
N ARG A 37 19.72 -1.46 -24.04
CA ARG A 37 18.52 -2.31 -24.02
C ARG A 37 18.09 -2.29 -22.55
N PRO A 38 16.86 -1.88 -22.21
CA PRO A 38 16.44 -1.82 -20.82
C PRO A 38 16.76 -3.19 -20.25
N GLU A 39 17.72 -3.25 -19.31
CA GLU A 39 17.86 -4.45 -18.51
C GLU A 39 16.47 -4.67 -17.93
N PRO A 40 15.83 -5.83 -18.21
CA PRO A 40 14.52 -6.07 -17.65
C PRO A 40 14.67 -5.88 -16.15
N ALA A 41 13.91 -4.93 -15.60
CA ALA A 41 13.94 -4.64 -14.17
C ALA A 41 13.84 -5.99 -13.44
N PRO A 42 14.67 -6.22 -12.40
CA PRO A 42 14.71 -7.51 -11.72
C PRO A 42 13.29 -7.87 -11.33
N THR A 43 12.80 -8.95 -11.92
CA THR A 43 11.40 -9.36 -11.75
C THR A 43 11.24 -9.76 -10.29
N ILE A 44 10.44 -9.02 -9.53
CA ILE A 44 10.17 -9.38 -8.13
C ILE A 44 9.38 -10.69 -8.14
N VAL A 45 9.96 -11.71 -7.53
CA VAL A 45 9.35 -13.03 -7.35
C VAL A 45 8.87 -13.12 -5.89
N PRO A 46 7.58 -12.89 -5.61
CA PRO A 46 7.06 -12.92 -4.24
C PRO A 46 7.18 -14.33 -3.65
N ARG A 47 7.55 -14.43 -2.36
CA ARG A 47 7.65 -15.70 -1.62
C ARG A 47 6.94 -15.58 -0.27
N GLN A 48 5.61 -15.65 -0.30
CA GLN A 48 4.76 -15.25 0.83
C GLN A 48 4.13 -16.40 1.62
N LEU A 49 4.37 -17.65 1.22
CA LEU A 49 3.80 -18.79 1.94
C LEU A 49 4.22 -18.79 3.41
N ARG A 50 3.23 -18.92 4.30
CA ARG A 50 3.44 -19.09 5.75
C ARG A 50 4.21 -20.38 6.04
N ALA A 51 4.84 -20.47 7.21
CA ALA A 51 5.59 -21.66 7.61
C ALA A 51 4.71 -22.94 7.61
N ASP A 52 5.32 -24.07 7.24
CA ASP A 52 4.66 -25.37 7.27
C ASP A 52 4.44 -25.87 8.71
N VAL A 53 3.47 -26.77 8.90
CA VAL A 53 3.11 -27.33 10.20
C VAL A 53 4.05 -28.48 10.58
N ARG A 54 4.71 -28.38 11.74
CA ARG A 54 5.67 -29.40 12.23
C ARG A 54 5.10 -30.81 12.38
N TYR A 55 3.83 -30.92 12.79
CA TYR A 55 3.15 -32.19 13.00
C TYR A 55 1.90 -32.24 12.13
N PHE A 56 2.07 -32.73 10.90
CA PHE A 56 1.00 -32.92 9.94
C PHE A 56 0.68 -34.42 9.84
N VAL A 57 -0.57 -34.81 10.11
CA VAL A 57 -0.97 -36.22 10.18
C VAL A 57 -1.75 -36.62 8.94
N ASN A 58 -1.34 -37.74 8.36
CA ASN A 58 -1.86 -38.51 7.22
C ASN A 58 -3.16 -38.03 6.51
N ARG A 59 -3.08 -36.92 5.77
CA ARG A 59 -4.11 -36.44 4.81
C ARG A 59 -3.80 -36.83 3.36
N SER A 60 -3.36 -38.07 3.17
CA SER A 60 -2.85 -38.56 1.87
C SER A 60 -3.93 -38.52 0.79
N THR A 61 -5.17 -38.91 1.09
CA THR A 61 -6.31 -38.85 0.16
C THR A 61 -6.58 -37.42 -0.31
N GLU A 62 -6.61 -36.46 0.60
CA GLU A 62 -6.85 -35.05 0.30
C GLU A 62 -5.71 -34.45 -0.52
N LEU A 63 -4.45 -34.75 -0.17
CA LEU A 63 -3.28 -34.32 -0.93
C LEU A 63 -3.25 -34.92 -2.34
N THR A 64 -3.66 -36.18 -2.52
CA THR A 64 -3.79 -36.81 -3.83
C THR A 64 -4.89 -36.14 -4.66
N ARG A 65 -6.03 -35.80 -4.05
CA ARG A 65 -7.10 -35.06 -4.75
C ARG A 65 -6.64 -33.67 -5.16
N LEU A 66 -5.95 -32.92 -4.31
CA LEU A 66 -5.35 -31.63 -4.70
C LEU A 66 -4.33 -31.81 -5.83
N GLY A 67 -3.52 -32.87 -5.79
CA GLY A 67 -2.58 -33.22 -6.85
C GLY A 67 -3.23 -33.42 -8.23
N SER A 68 -4.52 -33.80 -8.29
CA SER A 68 -5.24 -33.94 -9.57
C SER A 68 -5.47 -32.62 -10.32
N LEU A 69 -5.42 -31.47 -9.62
CA LEU A 69 -5.45 -30.14 -10.24
C LEU A 69 -4.16 -29.78 -10.96
N PHE A 70 -3.11 -30.56 -10.75
CA PHE A 70 -1.79 -30.31 -11.28
C PHE A 70 -1.34 -31.49 -12.18
N PRO A 71 -1.97 -31.67 -13.36
CA PRO A 71 -1.62 -32.73 -14.28
C PRO A 71 -0.17 -32.59 -14.79
N ALA A 72 0.46 -33.73 -15.12
CA ALA A 72 1.84 -33.77 -15.60
C ALA A 72 2.05 -33.05 -16.95
N ASP A 73 0.98 -32.91 -17.74
CA ASP A 73 0.94 -32.13 -18.98
C ASP A 73 0.24 -30.80 -18.76
N ARG A 74 1.01 -29.71 -18.69
CA ARG A 74 0.49 -28.35 -18.48
C ARG A 74 -0.16 -27.75 -19.73
N GLY A 75 0.09 -28.31 -20.93
CA GLY A 75 -0.42 -27.77 -22.19
C GLY A 75 -1.91 -27.98 -22.42
N ALA A 76 -2.56 -28.82 -21.60
CA ALA A 76 -3.97 -29.16 -21.71
C ALA A 76 -4.92 -28.25 -20.91
N LEU A 77 -4.40 -27.32 -20.10
CA LEU A 77 -5.21 -26.41 -19.29
C LEU A 77 -5.58 -25.16 -20.10
N HIS A 78 -6.88 -24.94 -20.32
CA HIS A 78 -7.41 -23.74 -20.98
C HIS A 78 -7.91 -22.67 -19.99
N THR A 79 -8.01 -23.03 -18.70
CA THR A 79 -8.50 -22.17 -17.62
C THR A 79 -7.60 -22.30 -16.40
N VAL A 80 -7.64 -21.29 -15.52
CA VAL A 80 -6.91 -21.31 -14.25
C VAL A 80 -7.50 -22.39 -13.35
N PRO A 81 -6.71 -23.39 -12.88
CA PRO A 81 -7.19 -24.32 -11.87
C PRO A 81 -7.47 -23.58 -10.55
N VAL A 82 -8.66 -23.82 -9.99
CA VAL A 82 -9.07 -23.28 -8.69
C VAL A 82 -9.41 -24.44 -7.75
N ALA A 83 -8.82 -24.45 -6.56
CA ALA A 83 -9.14 -25.38 -5.49
C ALA A 83 -9.89 -24.65 -4.38
N VAL A 84 -11.02 -25.17 -3.93
CA VAL A 84 -11.71 -24.67 -2.74
C VAL A 84 -11.69 -25.74 -1.66
N ILE A 85 -10.96 -25.47 -0.59
CA ILE A 85 -10.81 -26.33 0.58
C ILE A 85 -11.84 -25.88 1.63
N THR A 86 -12.86 -26.70 1.86
CA THR A 86 -13.97 -26.42 2.76
C THR A 86 -13.94 -27.34 3.99
N GLY A 87 -14.71 -27.00 5.02
CA GLY A 87 -14.80 -27.81 6.24
C GLY A 87 -14.96 -26.98 7.51
N THR A 88 -15.21 -27.65 8.63
CA THR A 88 -15.49 -27.00 9.92
C THR A 88 -14.30 -26.21 10.47
N ALA A 89 -14.55 -25.32 11.43
CA ALA A 89 -13.50 -24.51 12.03
C ALA A 89 -12.53 -25.40 12.84
N GLY A 90 -11.22 -25.14 12.76
CA GLY A 90 -10.20 -25.93 13.47
C GLY A 90 -9.85 -27.29 12.83
N VAL A 91 -10.48 -27.66 11.70
CA VAL A 91 -10.23 -28.95 11.01
C VAL A 91 -8.87 -29.01 10.29
N GLY A 92 -8.17 -27.89 10.15
CA GLY A 92 -6.83 -27.82 9.55
C GLY A 92 -6.76 -27.46 8.06
N LYS A 93 -7.78 -26.77 7.52
CA LYS A 93 -7.83 -26.34 6.10
C LYS A 93 -6.59 -25.54 5.68
N THR A 94 -6.23 -24.50 6.43
CA THR A 94 -5.06 -23.66 6.18
C THR A 94 -3.76 -24.48 6.26
N SER A 95 -3.66 -25.39 7.21
CA SER A 95 -2.51 -26.30 7.34
C SER A 95 -2.37 -27.23 6.15
N LEU A 96 -3.47 -27.82 5.67
CA LEU A 96 -3.49 -28.66 4.46
C LEU A 96 -3.08 -27.85 3.22
N ALA A 97 -3.64 -26.66 3.06
CA ALA A 97 -3.35 -25.77 1.94
C ALA A 97 -1.88 -25.37 1.91
N LEU A 98 -1.31 -24.95 3.05
CA LEU A 98 0.10 -24.58 3.18
C LEU A 98 1.03 -25.78 2.94
N ARG A 99 0.72 -26.94 3.53
CA ARG A 99 1.51 -28.16 3.32
C ARG A 99 1.58 -28.55 1.85
N TRP A 100 0.43 -28.50 1.17
CA TRP A 100 0.38 -28.78 -0.26
C TRP A 100 1.11 -27.72 -1.09
N ALA A 101 0.88 -26.43 -0.80
CA ALA A 101 1.55 -25.30 -1.44
C ALA A 101 3.08 -25.40 -1.36
N HIS A 102 3.63 -25.74 -0.19
CA HIS A 102 5.07 -25.97 -0.01
C HIS A 102 5.57 -27.14 -0.86
N SER A 103 4.78 -28.22 -0.98
CA SER A 103 5.17 -29.41 -1.76
C SER A 103 5.24 -29.16 -3.27
N ILE A 104 4.45 -28.21 -3.78
CA ILE A 104 4.39 -27.87 -5.21
C ILE A 104 5.12 -26.57 -5.56
N ARG A 105 5.77 -25.93 -4.59
CA ARG A 105 6.37 -24.58 -4.75
C ARG A 105 7.34 -24.46 -5.92
N SER A 106 8.14 -25.49 -6.18
CA SER A 106 9.10 -25.52 -7.29
C SER A 106 8.45 -25.38 -8.67
N ASN A 107 7.15 -25.64 -8.77
CA ASN A 107 6.38 -25.57 -10.01
C ASN A 107 5.95 -24.15 -10.40
N PHE A 108 6.13 -23.17 -9.51
CA PHE A 108 5.72 -21.78 -9.67
C PHE A 108 6.94 -20.84 -9.57
N PRO A 109 7.78 -20.77 -10.62
CA PRO A 109 8.95 -19.89 -10.64
C PRO A 109 8.59 -18.40 -10.56
N GLY A 110 7.36 -18.03 -10.93
CA GLY A 110 6.85 -16.67 -10.82
C GLY A 110 6.54 -16.22 -9.40
N GLY A 111 6.55 -17.16 -8.42
CA GLY A 111 6.40 -16.86 -7.00
C GLY A 111 5.11 -17.39 -6.39
N GLU A 112 4.92 -17.08 -5.12
CA GLU A 112 3.72 -17.39 -4.36
C GLU A 112 3.18 -16.15 -3.64
N LEU A 113 1.89 -15.87 -3.86
CA LEU A 113 1.12 -14.84 -3.21
C LEU A 113 0.23 -15.45 -2.12
N TYR A 114 0.15 -14.80 -0.97
CA TYR A 114 -0.69 -15.23 0.14
C TYR A 114 -1.51 -14.05 0.67
N ALA A 115 -2.81 -14.25 0.84
CA ALA A 115 -3.69 -13.29 1.51
C ALA A 115 -4.63 -13.98 2.51
N ASN A 116 -4.78 -13.41 3.71
CA ASN A 116 -5.86 -13.77 4.63
C ASN A 116 -7.04 -12.82 4.38
N LEU A 117 -8.14 -13.38 3.91
CA LEU A 117 -9.36 -12.68 3.51
C LEU A 117 -10.26 -12.29 4.69
N ARG A 118 -9.88 -12.62 5.94
CA ARG A 118 -10.55 -12.16 7.18
C ARG A 118 -12.05 -12.52 7.27
N GLY A 119 -12.51 -13.52 6.52
CA GLY A 119 -13.93 -13.80 6.34
C GLY A 119 -14.72 -14.16 7.60
N TYR A 120 -14.06 -14.76 8.60
CA TYR A 120 -14.68 -15.18 9.87
C TYR A 120 -13.96 -14.62 11.10
N SER A 121 -13.20 -13.54 10.90
CA SER A 121 -12.53 -12.83 11.99
C SER A 121 -13.47 -11.82 12.65
N ALA A 122 -13.07 -11.30 13.81
CA ALA A 122 -13.78 -10.18 14.45
C ALA A 122 -13.63 -8.85 13.66
N THR A 123 -12.71 -8.80 12.69
CA THR A 123 -12.56 -7.68 11.75
C THR A 123 -13.41 -7.90 10.49
N PRO A 124 -13.86 -6.82 9.81
CA PRO A 124 -14.55 -6.95 8.53
C PRO A 124 -13.72 -7.76 7.50
N PRO A 125 -14.37 -8.57 6.65
CA PRO A 125 -13.69 -9.28 5.57
C PRO A 125 -12.88 -8.33 4.69
N ALA A 126 -11.72 -8.78 4.23
CA ALA A 126 -10.87 -7.97 3.35
C ALA A 126 -11.56 -7.73 2.01
N PRO A 127 -11.76 -6.48 1.58
CA PRO A 127 -12.29 -6.22 0.27
C PRO A 127 -11.27 -6.63 -0.82
N PRO A 128 -11.72 -7.13 -1.99
CA PRO A 128 -10.81 -7.60 -3.05
C PRO A 128 -9.83 -6.53 -3.55
N GLU A 129 -10.27 -5.27 -3.60
CA GLU A 129 -9.46 -4.13 -4.05
C GLU A 129 -8.22 -3.88 -3.17
N GLU A 130 -8.35 -4.07 -1.85
CA GLU A 130 -7.24 -3.98 -0.90
C GLU A 130 -6.22 -5.09 -1.18
N ILE A 131 -6.70 -6.32 -1.38
CA ILE A 131 -5.83 -7.47 -1.66
C ILE A 131 -5.14 -7.34 -3.02
N LEU A 132 -5.84 -6.85 -4.05
CA LEU A 132 -5.25 -6.56 -5.36
C LEU A 132 -4.17 -5.49 -5.27
N GLY A 133 -4.39 -4.42 -4.49
CA GLY A 133 -3.37 -3.40 -4.26
C GLY A 133 -2.08 -3.99 -3.68
N ASN A 134 -2.21 -4.79 -2.62
CA ASN A 134 -1.08 -5.49 -2.00
C ASN A 134 -0.36 -6.43 -2.98
N PHE A 135 -1.10 -7.25 -3.74
CA PHE A 135 -0.51 -8.16 -4.71
C PHE A 135 0.22 -7.43 -5.84
N LEU A 136 -0.29 -6.28 -6.30
CA LEU A 136 0.39 -5.47 -7.31
C LEU A 136 1.72 -4.92 -6.76
N GLU A 137 1.74 -4.45 -5.52
CA GLU A 137 2.96 -4.03 -4.84
C GLU A 137 3.97 -5.17 -4.68
N ASP A 138 3.51 -6.35 -4.28
CA ASP A 138 4.33 -7.54 -4.12
C ASP A 138 4.89 -8.09 -5.44
N LEU A 139 4.22 -7.80 -6.56
CA LEU A 139 4.69 -8.08 -7.92
C LEU A 139 5.62 -6.99 -8.47
N GLY A 140 5.88 -5.94 -7.68
CA GLY A 140 6.85 -4.88 -7.98
C GLY A 140 6.28 -3.61 -8.61
N ILE A 141 4.96 -3.42 -8.56
CA ILE A 141 4.34 -2.14 -8.92
C ILE A 141 4.47 -1.18 -7.74
N PRO A 142 5.18 -0.04 -7.86
CA PRO A 142 5.22 0.94 -6.78
C PRO A 142 3.80 1.40 -6.40
N SER A 143 3.55 1.68 -5.13
CA SER A 143 2.22 2.03 -4.62
C SER A 143 1.60 3.24 -5.33
N SER A 144 2.42 4.18 -5.82
CA SER A 144 2.00 5.31 -6.63
C SER A 144 1.41 4.94 -8.01
N HIS A 145 1.67 3.74 -8.53
CA HIS A 145 1.15 3.28 -9.84
C HIS A 145 0.04 2.26 -9.73
N VAL A 146 -0.26 1.81 -8.50
CA VAL A 146 -1.44 0.99 -8.27
C VAL A 146 -2.66 1.84 -8.66
N PRO A 147 -3.43 1.45 -9.69
CA PRO A 147 -4.53 2.28 -10.16
C PRO A 147 -5.55 2.51 -9.04
N VAL A 148 -6.09 3.71 -8.91
CA VAL A 148 -7.14 3.98 -7.91
C VAL A 148 -8.43 3.21 -8.23
N ALA A 149 -8.75 3.06 -9.52
CA ALA A 149 -9.96 2.35 -9.97
C ALA A 149 -9.82 0.82 -9.78
N PRO A 150 -10.75 0.15 -9.09
CA PRO A 150 -10.71 -1.29 -8.83
C PRO A 150 -10.60 -2.15 -10.10
N GLU A 151 -11.34 -1.79 -11.16
CA GLU A 151 -11.36 -2.53 -12.42
C GLU A 151 -10.01 -2.46 -13.14
N ARG A 152 -9.29 -1.34 -12.99
CA ARG A 152 -7.94 -1.18 -13.53
C ARG A 152 -6.93 -2.02 -12.73
N ARG A 153 -7.09 -2.14 -11.40
CA ARG A 153 -6.24 -3.05 -10.58
C ARG A 153 -6.40 -4.50 -11.01
N GLU A 154 -7.65 -4.94 -11.20
CA GLU A 154 -7.95 -6.32 -11.66
C GLU A 154 -7.35 -6.58 -13.06
N THR A 155 -7.51 -5.64 -13.98
CA THR A 155 -6.94 -5.74 -15.33
C THR A 155 -5.41 -5.79 -15.30
N LEU A 156 -4.77 -4.92 -14.52
CA LEU A 156 -3.31 -4.90 -14.37
C LEU A 156 -2.79 -6.20 -13.74
N PHE A 157 -3.46 -6.69 -12.70
CA PHE A 157 -3.12 -7.95 -12.05
C PHE A 157 -3.16 -9.13 -13.03
N ARG A 158 -4.22 -9.22 -13.85
CA ARG A 158 -4.32 -10.25 -14.90
C ARG A 158 -3.22 -10.12 -15.96
N SER A 159 -2.91 -8.91 -16.39
CA SER A 159 -1.84 -8.65 -17.36
C SER A 159 -0.46 -9.03 -16.83
N LEU A 160 -0.14 -8.70 -15.58
CA LEU A 160 1.15 -9.06 -14.97
C LEU A 160 1.35 -10.56 -14.80
N LEU A 161 0.26 -11.30 -14.62
CA LEU A 161 0.27 -12.75 -14.44
C LEU A 161 0.06 -13.53 -15.74
N ALA A 162 -0.22 -12.88 -16.87
CA ALA A 162 -0.50 -13.53 -18.15
C ALA A 162 0.58 -14.56 -18.54
N ASP A 163 1.86 -14.16 -18.40
CA ASP A 163 3.02 -14.98 -18.78
C ASP A 163 3.79 -15.54 -17.57
N ARG A 164 3.18 -15.55 -16.36
CA ARG A 164 3.84 -16.00 -15.12
C ARG A 164 3.14 -17.20 -14.51
N ASN A 165 3.95 -18.12 -13.98
CA ASN A 165 3.46 -19.25 -13.20
C ASN A 165 3.48 -18.88 -11.71
N VAL A 166 2.34 -18.46 -11.16
CA VAL A 166 2.19 -18.00 -9.78
C VAL A 166 1.16 -18.83 -9.03
N LEU A 167 1.47 -19.18 -7.77
CA LEU A 167 0.54 -19.78 -6.83
C LEU A 167 -0.13 -18.67 -5.99
N VAL A 168 -1.46 -18.63 -5.97
CA VAL A 168 -2.23 -17.68 -5.15
C VAL A 168 -2.99 -18.44 -4.08
N LEU A 169 -2.63 -18.24 -2.81
CA LEU A 169 -3.28 -18.85 -1.65
C LEU A 169 -4.14 -17.82 -0.90
N LEU A 170 -5.46 -17.98 -0.99
CA LEU A 170 -6.48 -17.13 -0.38
C LEU A 170 -7.09 -17.83 0.83
N ASP A 171 -6.74 -17.38 2.02
CA ASP A 171 -7.09 -18.02 3.28
C ASP A 171 -8.29 -17.34 3.94
N ASN A 172 -9.22 -18.10 4.52
CA ASN A 172 -10.42 -17.61 5.23
C ASN A 172 -11.36 -16.73 4.38
N ALA A 173 -11.73 -17.19 3.18
CA ALA A 173 -12.75 -16.53 2.35
C ALA A 173 -14.15 -16.68 2.98
N VAL A 174 -14.96 -15.62 2.99
CA VAL A 174 -16.38 -15.67 3.39
C VAL A 174 -17.34 -15.85 2.21
N GLY A 175 -16.92 -15.49 1.00
CA GLY A 175 -17.81 -15.52 -0.16
C GLY A 175 -17.08 -15.50 -1.49
N SER A 176 -17.77 -15.95 -2.54
CA SER A 176 -17.19 -16.05 -3.89
C SER A 176 -16.92 -14.69 -4.52
N SER A 177 -17.70 -13.66 -4.18
CA SER A 177 -17.46 -12.28 -4.61
C SER A 177 -16.12 -11.73 -4.11
N GLN A 178 -15.64 -12.22 -2.97
CA GLN A 178 -14.36 -11.84 -2.40
C GLN A 178 -13.18 -12.45 -3.17
N VAL A 179 -13.39 -13.65 -3.74
CA VAL A 179 -12.34 -14.45 -4.39
C VAL A 179 -12.22 -14.14 -5.87
N ARG A 180 -13.35 -13.94 -6.57
CA ARG A 180 -13.40 -13.86 -8.03
C ARG A 180 -12.48 -12.79 -8.64
N PRO A 181 -12.38 -11.55 -8.10
CA PRO A 181 -11.46 -10.54 -8.65
C PRO A 181 -9.99 -10.92 -8.50
N LEU A 182 -9.66 -11.85 -7.58
CA LEU A 182 -8.31 -12.32 -7.28
C LEU A 182 -7.90 -13.53 -8.14
N ILE A 183 -8.76 -14.00 -9.05
CA ILE A 183 -8.47 -15.11 -9.95
C ILE A 183 -7.76 -14.55 -11.21
N PRO A 184 -6.52 -14.97 -11.49
CA PRO A 184 -5.80 -14.57 -12.69
C PRO A 184 -6.41 -15.18 -13.95
N ALA A 185 -5.99 -14.74 -15.13
CA ALA A 185 -6.46 -15.27 -16.42
C ALA A 185 -5.52 -16.34 -17.01
N SER A 186 -4.31 -16.52 -16.47
CA SER A 186 -3.30 -17.41 -17.05
C SER A 186 -3.43 -18.86 -16.55
N PRO A 187 -3.48 -19.86 -17.45
CA PRO A 187 -3.50 -21.28 -17.06
C PRO A 187 -2.20 -21.75 -16.38
N GLY A 188 -1.14 -20.93 -16.40
CA GLY A 188 0.10 -21.16 -15.66
C GLY A 188 -0.02 -20.90 -14.15
N CYS A 189 -1.08 -20.21 -13.72
CA CYS A 189 -1.38 -19.91 -12.32
C CYS A 189 -2.22 -21.01 -11.66
N LEU A 190 -2.21 -21.05 -10.32
CA LEU A 190 -3.09 -21.90 -9.51
C LEU A 190 -3.65 -21.08 -8.36
N VAL A 191 -4.96 -21.16 -8.13
CA VAL A 191 -5.62 -20.50 -6.98
C VAL A 191 -6.08 -21.55 -5.99
N VAL A 192 -5.71 -21.37 -4.72
CA VAL A 192 -6.15 -22.22 -3.60
C VAL A 192 -6.88 -21.35 -2.61
N VAL A 193 -8.11 -21.72 -2.29
CA VAL A 193 -9.00 -20.99 -1.39
C VAL A 193 -9.31 -21.85 -0.18
N THR A 194 -9.23 -21.31 1.03
CA THR A 194 -9.79 -21.94 2.23
C THR A 194 -11.04 -21.19 2.67
N SER A 195 -12.12 -21.92 2.99
CA SER A 195 -13.37 -21.31 3.47
C SER A 195 -14.08 -22.25 4.45
N ARG A 196 -14.98 -21.71 5.27
CA ARG A 196 -15.92 -22.54 6.05
C ARG A 196 -17.17 -22.83 5.23
N ASP A 197 -17.52 -21.92 4.31
CA ASP A 197 -18.65 -22.08 3.40
C ASP A 197 -18.25 -22.83 2.14
N ASP A 198 -19.25 -23.39 1.47
CA ASP A 198 -19.06 -24.25 0.30
C ASP A 198 -18.60 -23.51 -0.97
N LEU A 199 -18.71 -22.17 -0.99
CA LEU A 199 -18.43 -21.30 -2.13
C LEU A 199 -18.95 -21.86 -3.46
N SER A 200 -20.17 -22.41 -3.45
CA SER A 200 -20.76 -23.18 -4.56
C SER A 200 -20.77 -22.45 -5.90
N SER A 201 -20.83 -21.12 -5.89
CA SER A 201 -20.77 -20.33 -7.13
C SER A 201 -19.40 -20.40 -7.83
N LEU A 202 -18.29 -20.61 -7.10
CA LEU A 202 -16.96 -20.83 -7.69
C LEU A 202 -16.84 -22.18 -8.40
N VAL A 203 -17.55 -23.19 -7.87
CA VAL A 203 -17.63 -24.51 -8.51
C VAL A 203 -18.45 -24.42 -9.79
N ALA A 204 -19.56 -23.67 -9.76
CA ALA A 204 -20.48 -23.55 -10.88
C ALA A 204 -19.93 -22.70 -12.03
N GLN A 205 -19.22 -21.60 -11.76
CA GLN A 205 -18.80 -20.63 -12.77
C GLN A 205 -17.33 -20.78 -13.19
N GLU A 206 -16.44 -21.08 -12.24
CA GLU A 206 -14.99 -21.21 -12.48
C GLU A 206 -14.50 -22.66 -12.48
N GLY A 207 -15.41 -23.64 -12.35
CA GLY A 207 -15.08 -25.06 -12.40
C GLY A 207 -14.19 -25.53 -11.24
N ALA A 208 -14.23 -24.82 -10.11
CA ALA A 208 -13.33 -25.07 -9.00
C ALA A 208 -13.47 -26.50 -8.43
N LEU A 209 -12.34 -27.16 -8.14
CA LEU A 209 -12.34 -28.42 -7.40
C LEU A 209 -12.67 -28.13 -5.93
N ARG A 210 -13.84 -28.56 -5.50
CA ARG A 210 -14.21 -28.55 -4.09
C ARG A 210 -13.63 -29.77 -3.37
N LEU A 211 -12.89 -29.50 -2.30
CA LEU A 211 -12.34 -30.49 -1.40
C LEU A 211 -12.83 -30.21 0.03
N GLU A 212 -13.79 -31.01 0.47
CA GLU A 212 -14.24 -30.99 1.85
C GLU A 212 -13.21 -31.75 2.72
N VAL A 213 -12.74 -31.08 3.78
CA VAL A 213 -11.81 -31.66 4.75
C VAL A 213 -12.61 -32.19 5.95
N PRO A 214 -12.69 -33.51 6.13
CA PRO A 214 -13.39 -34.09 7.27
C PRO A 214 -12.58 -33.91 8.55
N THR A 215 -13.22 -34.10 9.71
CA THR A 215 -12.49 -34.28 10.98
C THR A 215 -11.57 -35.50 10.92
N LEU A 216 -10.52 -35.53 11.74
CA LEU A 216 -9.58 -36.64 11.73
C LEU A 216 -10.29 -37.92 12.21
N PRO A 217 -10.16 -39.03 11.47
CA PRO A 217 -10.54 -40.34 11.98
C PRO A 217 -9.87 -40.63 13.32
N THR A 218 -10.48 -41.48 14.14
CA THR A 218 -9.96 -41.82 15.48
C THR A 218 -8.52 -42.33 15.42
N VAL A 219 -8.18 -43.13 14.41
CA VAL A 219 -6.82 -43.68 14.23
C VAL A 219 -5.79 -42.56 14.03
N ASP A 220 -6.08 -41.60 13.15
CA ASP A 220 -5.19 -40.47 12.88
C ASP A 220 -5.15 -39.48 14.04
N SER A 221 -6.28 -39.28 14.72
CA SER A 221 -6.36 -38.47 15.94
C SER A 221 -5.48 -39.03 17.05
N VAL A 222 -5.53 -40.35 17.27
CA VAL A 222 -4.67 -41.05 18.23
C VAL A 222 -3.20 -40.99 17.81
N ALA A 223 -2.89 -41.08 16.51
CA ALA A 223 -1.54 -40.91 16.01
C ALA A 223 -1.02 -39.48 16.26
N LEU A 224 -1.86 -38.46 16.08
CA LEU A 224 -1.54 -37.06 16.39
C LEU A 224 -1.25 -36.89 17.88
N LEU A 225 -2.14 -37.37 18.75
CA LEU A 225 -1.99 -37.28 20.20
C LEU A 225 -0.68 -37.95 20.65
N ARG A 226 -0.39 -39.15 20.15
CA ARG A 226 0.87 -39.84 20.45
C ARG A 226 2.09 -39.07 19.98
N ALA A 227 2.09 -38.60 18.73
CA ALA A 227 3.22 -37.86 18.19
C ALA A 227 3.52 -36.61 19.03
N ALA A 228 2.47 -35.93 19.51
CA ALA A 228 2.58 -34.74 20.34
C ALA A 228 2.99 -35.03 21.79
N THR A 229 2.64 -36.19 22.36
CA THR A 229 2.99 -36.56 23.76
C THR A 229 4.27 -37.40 23.90
N THR A 230 4.81 -37.90 22.78
CA THR A 230 6.01 -38.76 22.76
C THR A 230 7.21 -38.04 23.38
N GLY A 231 7.87 -38.70 24.34
CA GLY A 231 9.04 -38.16 25.04
C GLY A 231 8.70 -37.30 26.27
N TYR A 232 7.43 -36.98 26.49
CA TYR A 232 6.96 -36.19 27.64
C TYR A 232 6.24 -37.05 28.69
N ARG A 233 5.49 -38.08 28.27
CA ARG A 233 4.80 -39.03 29.17
C ARG A 233 4.98 -40.48 28.70
N ALA A 234 4.68 -41.43 29.60
CA ALA A 234 4.66 -42.85 29.26
C ALA A 234 3.56 -43.15 28.21
N PRO A 235 3.69 -44.22 27.40
CA PRO A 235 2.69 -44.55 26.39
C PRO A 235 1.32 -44.84 27.04
N ASP A 236 0.32 -44.04 26.71
CA ASP A 236 -1.05 -44.24 27.21
C ASP A 236 -1.78 -45.36 26.44
N PRO A 237 -2.77 -46.02 27.07
CA PRO A 237 -3.63 -46.99 26.41
C PRO A 237 -4.37 -46.39 25.21
N ASN A 238 -4.49 -47.16 24.12
CA ASN A 238 -5.21 -46.73 22.92
C ASN A 238 -6.67 -46.34 23.21
N ALA A 239 -7.30 -46.99 24.17
CA ALA A 239 -8.69 -46.71 24.55
C ALA A 239 -8.84 -45.29 25.13
N GLU A 240 -7.92 -44.87 26.00
CA GLU A 240 -7.95 -43.54 26.61
C GLU A 240 -7.60 -42.46 25.58
N LEU A 241 -6.62 -42.70 24.70
CA LEU A 241 -6.31 -41.79 23.59
C LEU A 241 -7.47 -41.65 22.60
N ALA A 242 -8.18 -42.75 22.31
CA ALA A 242 -9.35 -42.74 21.44
C ALA A 242 -10.52 -41.96 22.09
N GLU A 243 -10.69 -42.09 23.40
CA GLU A 243 -11.70 -41.35 24.13
C GLU A 243 -11.39 -39.85 24.20
N LEU A 244 -10.14 -39.47 24.46
CA LEU A 244 -9.70 -38.08 24.38
C LEU A 244 -9.92 -37.51 22.96
N ALA A 245 -9.62 -38.30 21.93
CA ALA A 245 -9.85 -37.91 20.54
C ALA A 245 -11.33 -37.66 20.24
N ARG A 246 -12.22 -38.48 20.81
CA ARG A 246 -13.68 -38.33 20.72
C ARG A 246 -14.15 -37.03 21.38
N LEU A 247 -13.64 -36.72 22.58
CA LEU A 247 -13.95 -35.45 23.27
C LEU A 247 -13.44 -34.22 22.51
N CYS A 248 -12.38 -34.36 21.71
CA CYS A 248 -11.88 -33.32 20.83
C CYS A 248 -12.60 -33.26 19.46
N ALA A 249 -13.65 -34.07 19.26
CA ALA A 249 -14.39 -34.23 18.00
C ALA A 249 -13.49 -34.51 16.77
N GLY A 250 -12.31 -35.09 16.96
CA GLY A 250 -11.33 -35.31 15.89
C GLY A 250 -10.77 -34.02 15.25
N LEU A 251 -10.90 -32.86 15.91
CA LEU A 251 -10.41 -31.59 15.38
C LEU A 251 -8.91 -31.42 15.70
N PRO A 252 -8.01 -31.27 14.70
CA PRO A 252 -6.57 -31.14 14.93
C PRO A 252 -6.18 -30.06 15.93
N LEU A 253 -6.86 -28.91 15.94
CA LEU A 253 -6.59 -27.84 16.91
C LEU A 253 -6.90 -28.27 18.34
N ALA A 254 -8.09 -28.84 18.61
CA ALA A 254 -8.44 -29.37 19.92
C ALA A 254 -7.50 -30.50 20.35
N LEU A 255 -7.18 -31.43 19.45
CA LEU A 255 -6.26 -32.53 19.73
C LEU A 255 -4.87 -32.03 20.12
N ARG A 256 -4.34 -30.99 19.46
CA ARG A 256 -3.04 -30.40 19.81
C ARG A 256 -3.08 -29.74 21.19
N ILE A 257 -4.11 -28.96 21.49
CA ILE A 257 -4.31 -28.34 22.80
C ILE A 257 -4.41 -29.41 23.89
N ALA A 258 -5.18 -30.47 23.64
CA ALA A 258 -5.36 -31.56 24.58
C ALA A 258 -4.07 -32.38 24.78
N ALA A 259 -3.31 -32.64 23.71
CA ALA A 259 -2.04 -33.36 23.77
C ALA A 259 -0.99 -32.62 24.59
N GLU A 260 -0.80 -31.32 24.35
CA GLU A 260 0.14 -30.50 25.11
C GLU A 260 -0.21 -30.50 26.61
N ARG A 261 -1.50 -30.42 26.91
CA ARG A 261 -1.94 -30.48 28.30
C ARG A 261 -1.67 -31.83 28.94
N ALA A 262 -1.94 -32.91 28.24
CA ALA A 262 -1.58 -34.26 28.68
C ALA A 262 -0.06 -34.40 28.88
N ALA A 263 0.76 -33.78 28.02
CA ALA A 263 2.22 -33.77 28.15
C ALA A 263 2.71 -32.97 29.37
N GLY A 264 2.02 -31.89 29.75
CA GLY A 264 2.36 -31.06 30.91
C GLY A 264 2.13 -31.71 32.28
N TRP A 265 1.36 -32.81 32.34
CA TRP A 265 1.02 -33.53 33.57
C TRP A 265 1.41 -35.02 33.47
N PRO A 266 2.71 -35.33 33.34
CA PRO A 266 3.17 -36.68 33.00
C PRO A 266 2.92 -37.73 34.10
N SER A 267 2.68 -37.29 35.33
CA SER A 267 2.35 -38.16 36.48
C SER A 267 0.86 -38.45 36.62
N MET A 268 -0.01 -37.76 35.89
CA MET A 268 -1.46 -37.92 35.95
C MET A 268 -1.94 -38.89 34.86
N SER A 269 -2.87 -39.79 35.19
CA SER A 269 -3.40 -40.72 34.20
C SER A 269 -4.23 -39.99 33.15
N LEU A 270 -4.30 -40.52 31.93
CA LEU A 270 -5.12 -39.91 30.88
C LEU A 270 -6.62 -40.04 31.22
N GLY A 271 -7.03 -41.08 31.94
CA GLY A 271 -8.38 -41.23 32.48
C GLY A 271 -8.82 -40.07 33.39
N GLU A 272 -7.98 -39.64 34.34
CA GLU A 272 -8.29 -38.50 35.21
C GLU A 272 -8.39 -37.17 34.42
N LEU A 273 -7.56 -37.02 33.38
CA LEU A 273 -7.63 -35.84 32.50
C LEU A 273 -8.92 -35.81 31.66
N ILE A 274 -9.40 -36.98 31.23
CA ILE A 274 -10.66 -37.15 30.47
C ILE A 274 -11.86 -36.82 31.35
N GLU A 275 -11.87 -37.21 32.62
CA GLU A 275 -12.94 -36.85 33.56
C GLU A 275 -13.02 -35.33 33.75
N GLY A 276 -11.89 -34.65 33.93
CA GLY A 276 -11.87 -33.18 34.04
C GLY A 276 -12.41 -32.46 32.78
N LEU A 277 -12.20 -33.01 31.58
CA LEU A 277 -12.79 -32.49 30.34
C LEU A 277 -14.31 -32.68 30.29
N ARG A 278 -14.81 -33.81 30.79
CA ARG A 278 -16.26 -34.10 30.84
C ARG A 278 -16.99 -33.17 31.80
N ASP A 279 -16.42 -32.93 32.98
CA ASP A 279 -17.02 -32.03 33.97
C ASP A 279 -17.14 -30.59 33.43
N GLY A 280 -16.11 -30.12 32.70
CA GLY A 280 -16.17 -28.84 32.00
C GLY A 280 -17.24 -28.78 30.90
N SER A 281 -17.36 -29.85 30.10
CA SER A 281 -18.38 -29.93 29.03
C SER A 281 -19.82 -29.96 29.54
N ALA A 282 -20.06 -30.61 30.68
CA ALA A 282 -21.39 -30.70 31.31
C ALA A 282 -21.86 -29.34 31.85
N HIS A 283 -20.94 -28.52 32.37
CA HIS A 283 -21.24 -27.17 32.84
C HIS A 283 -21.73 -26.25 31.72
N TRP A 284 -21.17 -26.37 30.51
CA TRP A 284 -21.49 -25.52 29.37
C TRP A 284 -22.71 -26.00 28.57
N SER A 285 -22.91 -27.30 28.43
CA SER A 285 -24.10 -27.87 27.77
C SER A 285 -25.43 -27.49 28.47
N LEU A 286 -25.38 -27.03 29.72
CA LEU A 286 -26.53 -26.51 30.48
C LEU A 286 -26.86 -25.04 30.17
N LEU A 287 -25.97 -24.31 29.50
CA LEU A 287 -26.07 -22.86 29.27
C LEU A 287 -26.35 -22.49 27.80
N THR A 288 -26.41 -23.46 26.88
CA THR A 288 -26.63 -23.26 25.43
C THR A 288 -27.90 -23.96 24.95
N THR A 289 -28.66 -23.30 24.06
CA THR A 289 -29.97 -23.78 23.56
C THR A 289 -29.93 -24.37 22.14
N ASP A 290 -28.79 -24.38 21.46
CA ASP A 290 -28.67 -24.94 20.10
C ASP A 290 -27.25 -25.54 19.88
N PRO A 291 -27.08 -26.87 19.85
CA PRO A 291 -25.76 -27.51 19.77
C PRO A 291 -25.37 -27.86 18.33
N GLU A 292 -24.30 -27.25 17.83
CA GLU A 292 -23.47 -27.90 16.82
C GLU A 292 -22.46 -28.80 17.55
N GLU A 293 -22.57 -30.13 17.40
CA GLU A 293 -21.81 -31.15 18.17
C GLU A 293 -20.26 -30.95 18.17
N GLY A 294 -19.71 -30.17 17.22
CA GLY A 294 -18.27 -29.83 17.17
C GLY A 294 -17.88 -28.54 17.89
N ALA A 295 -18.79 -27.58 18.07
CA ALA A 295 -18.50 -26.30 18.71
C ALA A 295 -18.35 -26.43 20.24
N ASP A 296 -19.18 -27.28 20.85
CA ASP A 296 -19.15 -27.54 22.30
C ASP A 296 -17.91 -28.33 22.74
N ALA A 297 -17.47 -29.29 21.92
CA ALA A 297 -16.23 -30.03 22.12
C ALA A 297 -15.00 -29.09 22.10
N MET A 298 -14.94 -28.17 21.13
CA MET A 298 -13.86 -27.17 21.04
C MET A 298 -13.86 -26.21 22.24
N ARG A 299 -15.04 -25.68 22.62
CA ARG A 299 -15.18 -24.79 23.78
C ARG A 299 -14.74 -25.47 25.08
N SER A 300 -15.10 -26.73 25.27
CA SER A 300 -14.70 -27.52 26.45
C SER A 300 -13.18 -27.70 26.54
N VAL A 301 -12.52 -27.99 25.42
CA VAL A 301 -11.05 -28.11 25.36
C VAL A 301 -10.36 -26.75 25.59
N PHE A 302 -10.93 -25.66 25.08
CA PHE A 302 -10.42 -24.30 25.34
C PHE A 302 -10.54 -23.92 26.80
N GLU A 303 -11.71 -24.13 27.42
CA GLU A 303 -11.96 -23.87 28.84
C GLU A 303 -11.03 -24.72 29.72
N TRP A 304 -10.86 -26.00 29.40
CA TRP A 304 -9.93 -26.86 30.12
C TRP A 304 -8.51 -26.30 30.06
N SER A 305 -7.98 -26.00 28.87
CA SER A 305 -6.63 -25.43 28.68
C SER A 305 -6.47 -24.10 29.43
N TYR A 306 -7.47 -23.22 29.32
CA TYR A 306 -7.55 -21.94 30.00
C TYR A 306 -7.47 -22.08 31.53
N GLN A 307 -8.19 -23.03 32.13
CA GLN A 307 -8.25 -23.20 33.58
C GLN A 307 -6.93 -23.65 34.24
N ALA A 308 -5.96 -24.22 33.51
CA ALA A 308 -4.63 -24.48 34.09
C ALA A 308 -3.58 -23.42 33.75
N LEU A 309 -3.97 -22.33 33.10
CA LEU A 309 -3.07 -21.20 32.98
C LEU A 309 -2.82 -20.60 34.39
N PRO A 310 -1.58 -20.22 34.71
CA PRO A 310 -1.33 -19.36 35.87
C PRO A 310 -2.21 -18.12 35.79
N SER A 311 -2.75 -17.65 36.92
CA SER A 311 -3.72 -16.54 36.95
C SER A 311 -3.29 -15.30 36.13
N PRO A 312 -2.00 -14.88 36.12
CA PRO A 312 -1.56 -13.78 35.26
C PRO A 312 -1.63 -14.07 33.75
N ALA A 313 -1.37 -15.31 33.33
CA ALA A 313 -1.46 -15.72 31.93
C ALA A 313 -2.92 -15.92 31.49
N ALA A 314 -3.78 -16.43 32.37
CA ALA A 314 -5.23 -16.53 32.14
C ALA A 314 -5.83 -15.13 31.89
N ARG A 315 -5.51 -14.17 32.76
CA ARG A 315 -5.94 -12.78 32.58
C ARG A 315 -5.40 -12.17 31.29
N LEU A 316 -4.14 -12.40 30.96
CA LEU A 316 -3.58 -11.92 29.70
C LEU A 316 -4.33 -12.48 28.49
N PHE A 317 -4.64 -13.78 28.49
CA PHE A 317 -5.42 -14.42 27.43
C PHE A 317 -6.79 -13.75 27.24
N ARG A 318 -7.51 -13.47 28.33
CA ARG A 318 -8.77 -12.71 28.27
C ARG A 318 -8.56 -11.32 27.66
N LEU A 319 -7.64 -10.54 28.20
CA LEU A 319 -7.39 -9.16 27.75
C LEU A 319 -7.00 -9.10 26.27
N LEU A 320 -6.22 -10.06 25.77
CA LEU A 320 -5.86 -10.15 24.36
C LEU A 320 -7.08 -10.26 23.43
N GLY A 321 -8.23 -10.74 23.92
CA GLY A 321 -9.51 -10.69 23.18
C GLY A 321 -9.98 -9.27 22.82
N LEU A 322 -9.51 -8.25 23.54
CA LEU A 322 -9.76 -6.82 23.26
C LEU A 322 -8.78 -6.22 22.25
N HIS A 323 -7.69 -6.91 21.92
CA HIS A 323 -6.68 -6.38 21.01
C HIS A 323 -7.29 -6.13 19.60
N PRO A 324 -6.98 -5.01 18.91
CA PRO A 324 -7.56 -4.71 17.60
C PRO A 324 -7.27 -5.77 16.54
N GLY A 325 -6.03 -6.26 16.50
CA GLY A 325 -5.56 -7.26 15.54
C GLY A 325 -5.59 -8.71 16.00
N ASN A 326 -5.53 -9.63 15.03
CA ASN A 326 -5.23 -11.05 15.27
C ASN A 326 -3.73 -11.32 15.52
N GLU A 327 -2.85 -10.46 14.99
CA GLU A 327 -1.40 -10.56 15.17
C GLU A 327 -0.88 -9.36 15.94
N PHE A 328 0.02 -9.56 16.91
CA PHE A 328 0.50 -8.50 17.78
C PHE A 328 1.94 -8.69 18.27
N GLY A 329 2.58 -7.56 18.53
CA GLY A 329 3.90 -7.48 19.16
C GLY A 329 3.81 -7.38 20.69
N VAL A 330 4.91 -7.75 21.37
CA VAL A 330 5.03 -7.68 22.83
C VAL A 330 4.72 -6.28 23.40
N PRO A 331 5.19 -5.16 22.82
CA PRO A 331 4.95 -3.83 23.39
C PRO A 331 3.46 -3.43 23.43
N ALA A 332 2.69 -3.75 22.38
CA ALA A 332 1.24 -3.51 22.34
C ALA A 332 0.50 -4.31 23.43
N VAL A 333 0.89 -5.57 23.61
CA VAL A 333 0.33 -6.46 24.65
C VAL A 333 0.69 -5.97 26.05
N ALA A 334 1.90 -5.45 26.24
CA ALA A 334 2.34 -4.87 27.51
C ALA A 334 1.49 -3.66 27.90
N ALA A 335 1.17 -2.78 26.93
CA ALA A 335 0.27 -1.64 27.14
C ALA A 335 -1.14 -2.10 27.51
N LEU A 336 -1.72 -3.02 26.71
CA LEU A 336 -3.05 -3.59 26.94
C LEU A 336 -3.18 -4.16 28.36
N ALA A 337 -2.20 -4.96 28.79
CA ALA A 337 -2.23 -5.64 30.07
C ALA A 337 -1.69 -4.79 31.25
N GLY A 338 -1.18 -3.59 30.99
CA GLY A 338 -0.65 -2.69 32.01
C GLY A 338 0.58 -3.25 32.75
N MET A 339 1.51 -3.89 32.03
CA MET A 339 2.68 -4.56 32.60
C MET A 339 3.96 -4.29 31.82
N ARG A 340 5.12 -4.74 32.34
CA ARG A 340 6.40 -4.59 31.63
C ARG A 340 6.49 -5.54 30.42
N PRO A 341 7.16 -5.16 29.32
CA PRO A 341 7.33 -6.02 28.15
C PRO A 341 7.94 -7.40 28.45
N SER A 342 8.86 -7.49 29.42
CA SER A 342 9.45 -8.77 29.84
C SER A 342 8.42 -9.72 30.47
N GLN A 343 7.46 -9.19 31.24
CA GLN A 343 6.37 -9.98 31.83
C GLN A 343 5.35 -10.40 30.76
N ALA A 344 5.01 -9.49 29.84
CA ALA A 344 4.16 -9.81 28.70
C ALA A 344 4.75 -10.95 27.86
N ARG A 345 6.06 -10.89 27.54
CA ARG A 345 6.77 -11.97 26.83
C ARG A 345 6.67 -13.32 27.55
N LEU A 346 6.91 -13.34 28.87
CA LEU A 346 6.84 -14.55 29.67
C LEU A 346 5.48 -15.24 29.58
N PHE A 347 4.39 -14.46 29.71
CA PHE A 347 3.03 -14.98 29.67
C PHE A 347 2.58 -15.33 28.24
N LEU A 348 2.98 -14.54 27.23
CA LEU A 348 2.75 -14.90 25.83
C LEU A 348 3.44 -16.22 25.46
N ASP A 349 4.67 -16.45 25.95
CA ASP A 349 5.36 -17.72 25.75
C ASP A 349 4.67 -18.88 26.49
N ALA A 350 4.01 -18.63 27.63
CA ALA A 350 3.17 -19.63 28.29
C ALA A 350 1.91 -19.96 27.47
N LEU A 351 1.27 -18.96 26.86
CA LEU A 351 0.12 -19.15 25.97
C LEU A 351 0.48 -19.89 24.68
N VAL A 352 1.66 -19.62 24.11
CA VAL A 352 2.19 -20.38 22.96
C VAL A 352 2.47 -21.82 23.33
N ARG A 353 3.06 -22.08 24.51
CA ARG A 353 3.25 -23.45 25.01
C ARG A 353 1.90 -24.16 25.10
N ALA A 354 0.89 -23.53 25.69
CA ALA A 354 -0.47 -24.08 25.80
C ALA A 354 -1.26 -24.16 24.46
N HIS A 355 -0.64 -23.85 23.31
CA HIS A 355 -1.28 -23.78 21.99
C HIS A 355 -2.49 -22.85 21.90
N LEU A 356 -2.55 -21.84 22.77
CA LEU A 356 -3.57 -20.79 22.75
C LEU A 356 -3.17 -19.59 21.87
N LEU A 357 -1.89 -19.52 21.49
CA LEU A 357 -1.33 -18.57 20.53
C LEU A 357 -0.32 -19.28 19.62
N GLU A 358 -0.12 -18.73 18.43
CA GLU A 358 0.96 -19.12 17.53
C GLU A 358 2.09 -18.10 17.56
N ARG A 359 3.34 -18.56 17.41
CA ARG A 359 4.51 -17.68 17.31
C ARG A 359 4.86 -17.44 15.84
N ARG A 360 4.98 -16.17 15.47
CA ARG A 360 5.34 -15.72 14.12
C ARG A 360 6.83 -15.38 14.02
N PRO A 361 7.39 -15.30 12.79
CA PRO A 361 8.66 -14.64 12.55
C PRO A 361 8.67 -13.21 13.13
N ALA A 362 9.85 -12.63 13.36
CA ALA A 362 10.00 -11.31 13.98
C ALA A 362 9.40 -11.17 15.40
N VAL A 363 9.30 -12.27 16.15
CA VAL A 363 8.96 -12.25 17.60
C VAL A 363 7.50 -11.81 17.87
N ARG A 364 6.63 -11.92 16.86
CA ARG A 364 5.18 -11.62 16.96
C ARG A 364 4.37 -12.86 17.33
N TYR A 365 3.11 -12.63 17.69
CA TYR A 365 2.16 -13.66 18.11
C TYR A 365 0.84 -13.50 17.36
N GLU A 366 0.20 -14.62 17.04
CA GLU A 366 -1.07 -14.64 16.30
C GLU A 366 -2.11 -15.47 17.05
N PHE A 367 -3.35 -14.96 17.10
CA PHE A 367 -4.51 -15.74 17.51
C PHE A 367 -5.03 -16.59 16.36
N HIS A 368 -5.46 -17.79 16.69
CA HIS A 368 -6.47 -18.47 15.88
C HIS A 368 -7.84 -17.80 16.11
N ASP A 369 -8.63 -17.58 15.04
CA ASP A 369 -9.91 -16.85 15.11
C ASP A 369 -10.86 -17.37 16.20
N LEU A 370 -10.97 -18.70 16.35
CA LEU A 370 -11.79 -19.32 17.40
C LEU A 370 -11.31 -19.00 18.82
N LEU A 371 -10.00 -18.99 19.04
CA LEU A 371 -9.40 -18.70 20.35
C LEU A 371 -9.55 -17.21 20.69
N ARG A 372 -9.48 -16.33 19.69
CA ARG A 372 -9.80 -14.91 19.86
C ARG A 372 -11.25 -14.70 20.22
N ALA A 373 -12.18 -15.36 19.51
CA ALA A 373 -13.61 -15.26 19.82
C ALA A 373 -13.91 -15.75 21.25
N TYR A 374 -13.28 -16.86 21.65
CA TYR A 374 -13.38 -17.38 23.01
C TYR A 374 -12.80 -16.40 24.04
N ALA A 375 -11.60 -15.85 23.81
CA ALA A 375 -11.01 -14.82 24.68
C ALA A 375 -11.91 -13.56 24.80
N ALA A 376 -12.53 -13.12 23.71
CA ALA A 376 -13.46 -11.99 23.67
C ALA A 376 -14.79 -12.27 24.41
N GLU A 377 -15.21 -13.53 24.50
CA GLU A 377 -16.33 -13.95 25.36
C GLU A 377 -15.91 -13.95 26.84
N LEU A 378 -14.76 -14.55 27.16
CA LEU A 378 -14.23 -14.62 28.52
C LEU A 378 -14.00 -13.25 29.13
N VAL A 379 -13.38 -12.33 28.39
CA VAL A 379 -13.13 -10.97 28.89
C VAL A 379 -14.43 -10.24 29.19
N ARG A 380 -15.51 -10.52 28.43
CA ARG A 380 -16.82 -9.92 28.68
C ARG A 380 -17.49 -10.49 29.93
N ARG A 381 -17.27 -11.77 30.21
CA ARG A 381 -17.84 -12.51 31.34
C ARG A 381 -17.11 -12.24 32.66
N GLU A 382 -15.78 -12.15 32.62
CA GLU A 382 -14.95 -12.19 33.83
C GLU A 382 -14.29 -10.86 34.21
N GLU A 383 -14.10 -9.92 33.27
CA GLU A 383 -13.59 -8.57 33.59
C GLU A 383 -14.75 -7.56 33.61
N SER A 384 -14.69 -6.61 34.55
CA SER A 384 -15.66 -5.52 34.61
C SER A 384 -15.58 -4.62 33.38
N GLU A 385 -16.67 -3.92 33.06
CA GLU A 385 -16.68 -2.97 31.93
C GLU A 385 -15.61 -1.88 32.06
N GLU A 386 -15.41 -1.37 33.28
CA GLU A 386 -14.36 -0.39 33.59
C GLU A 386 -12.96 -0.92 33.31
N GLU A 387 -12.66 -2.15 33.73
CA GLU A 387 -11.35 -2.78 33.48
C GLU A 387 -11.11 -3.05 31.98
N ARG A 388 -12.14 -3.48 31.26
CA ARG A 388 -12.09 -3.68 29.80
C ARG A 388 -11.80 -2.37 29.08
N ASN A 389 -12.55 -1.32 29.41
CA ASN A 389 -12.38 0.00 28.81
C ASN A 389 -11.00 0.59 29.14
N ALA A 390 -10.51 0.43 30.38
CA ALA A 390 -9.18 0.87 30.76
C ALA A 390 -8.07 0.10 30.03
N ALA A 391 -8.22 -1.22 29.85
CA ALA A 391 -7.26 -2.03 29.10
C ALA A 391 -7.23 -1.66 27.61
N LEU A 392 -8.40 -1.57 26.99
CA LEU A 392 -8.53 -1.16 25.60
C LEU A 392 -7.98 0.25 25.37
N GLY A 393 -8.34 1.20 26.24
CA GLY A 393 -7.84 2.58 26.20
C GLY A 393 -6.31 2.66 26.23
N ARG A 394 -5.63 1.87 27.09
CA ARG A 394 -4.15 1.81 27.10
C ARG A 394 -3.57 1.27 25.79
N CYS A 395 -4.21 0.25 25.21
CA CYS A 395 -3.77 -0.34 23.94
C CYS A 395 -3.94 0.65 22.78
N LEU A 396 -5.09 1.32 22.69
CA LEU A 396 -5.37 2.32 21.67
C LEU A 396 -4.47 3.56 21.82
N ALA A 397 -4.25 4.03 23.04
CA ALA A 397 -3.28 5.09 23.32
C ALA A 397 -1.85 4.69 22.92
N TRP A 398 -1.46 3.42 23.10
CA TRP A 398 -0.16 2.94 22.65
C TRP A 398 -0.02 2.99 21.13
N TYR A 399 -1.07 2.61 20.39
CA TYR A 399 -1.10 2.72 18.93
C TYR A 399 -1.02 4.17 18.46
N LEU A 400 -1.77 5.09 19.10
CA LEU A 400 -1.73 6.53 18.83
C LEU A 400 -0.33 7.10 19.00
N HIS A 401 0.28 6.91 20.16
CA HIS A 401 1.60 7.47 20.48
C HIS A 401 2.74 6.83 19.69
N THR A 402 2.63 5.54 19.39
CA THR A 402 3.64 4.89 18.54
C THR A 402 3.48 5.31 17.07
N ALA A 403 2.25 5.54 16.59
CA ALA A 403 2.02 6.14 15.28
C ALA A 403 2.52 7.59 15.22
N ASP A 404 2.40 8.34 16.33
CA ASP A 404 2.94 9.69 16.46
C ASP A 404 4.47 9.70 16.31
N ALA A 405 5.15 8.83 17.05
CA ALA A 405 6.59 8.66 16.90
C ALA A 405 6.98 8.25 15.47
N ALA A 406 6.19 7.38 14.83
CA ALA A 406 6.42 6.99 13.46
C ALA A 406 6.24 8.15 12.47
N GLN A 407 5.21 9.00 12.61
CA GLN A 407 5.06 10.17 11.74
C GLN A 407 6.24 11.13 11.89
N ARG A 408 6.73 11.39 13.11
CA ARG A 408 7.86 12.31 13.34
C ARG A 408 9.15 11.79 12.70
N ALA A 409 9.36 10.48 12.73
CA ALA A 409 10.52 9.83 12.11
C ALA A 409 10.42 9.71 10.58
N ILE A 410 9.20 9.69 10.03
CA ILE A 410 8.95 9.59 8.58
C ILE A 410 8.90 10.99 7.93
N SER A 411 8.27 11.95 8.59
CA SER A 411 8.07 13.32 8.13
C SER A 411 8.25 14.30 9.28
N ALA A 412 9.47 14.83 9.42
CA ALA A 412 9.81 15.75 10.52
C ALA A 412 9.02 17.07 10.48
N HIS A 413 8.57 17.50 9.29
CA HIS A 413 8.00 18.84 9.10
C HIS A 413 6.50 18.87 8.77
N ASP A 414 5.88 17.74 8.39
CA ASP A 414 4.47 17.70 7.95
C ASP A 414 3.55 16.87 8.86
N GLY A 415 4.06 16.50 10.04
CA GLY A 415 3.34 15.78 11.08
C GLY A 415 2.20 16.61 11.69
N TYR A 416 1.19 15.90 12.22
CA TYR A 416 0.20 16.48 13.10
C TYR A 416 0.79 16.62 14.51
N ASP A 417 0.69 17.80 15.11
CA ASP A 417 1.13 18.01 16.50
C ASP A 417 0.11 17.40 17.47
N LEU A 418 0.49 16.30 18.09
CA LEU A 418 -0.38 15.56 19.00
C LEU A 418 -0.37 16.22 20.39
N ASP A 419 -1.54 16.64 20.87
CA ASP A 419 -1.69 17.21 22.21
C ASP A 419 -1.49 16.18 23.35
N ASP A 420 -1.22 16.67 24.55
CA ASP A 420 -1.00 15.85 25.76
C ASP A 420 -2.31 15.35 26.41
N ARG A 421 -3.48 15.47 25.76
CA ARG A 421 -4.77 15.09 26.38
C ARG A 421 -4.87 13.59 26.65
N ILE A 422 -4.25 12.79 25.79
CA ILE A 422 -4.17 11.34 25.95
C ILE A 422 -2.76 11.00 26.39
N PRO A 423 -2.52 10.57 27.64
CA PRO A 423 -1.17 10.28 28.12
C PRO A 423 -0.51 9.13 27.37
N ALA A 424 0.78 9.28 27.07
CA ALA A 424 1.58 8.23 26.44
C ALA A 424 1.81 7.03 27.39
N PRO A 425 1.51 5.79 26.98
CA PRO A 425 1.89 4.61 27.75
C PRO A 425 3.41 4.44 27.81
N ALA A 426 3.95 4.00 28.95
CA ALA A 426 5.40 3.79 29.14
C ALA A 426 6.05 2.78 28.17
N SER A 427 5.25 1.98 27.47
CA SER A 427 5.71 1.03 26.45
C SER A 427 5.62 1.55 25.02
N ALA A 428 5.18 2.80 24.80
CA ALA A 428 5.17 3.44 23.48
C ALA A 428 6.59 3.44 22.89
N LEU A 429 6.70 3.15 21.59
CA LEU A 429 7.99 3.09 20.93
C LEU A 429 8.40 4.48 20.43
N ASP A 430 9.71 4.67 20.30
CA ASP A 430 10.32 5.77 19.58
C ASP A 430 11.19 5.22 18.44
N PHE A 431 11.45 6.04 17.43
CA PHE A 431 12.15 5.60 16.22
C PHE A 431 13.30 6.53 15.87
N ASP A 432 14.49 5.94 15.73
CA ASP A 432 15.67 6.62 15.21
C ASP A 432 15.65 6.58 13.67
N GLY A 433 14.80 7.43 13.10
CA GLY A 433 14.68 7.66 11.67
C GLY A 433 13.68 6.78 10.90
N TYR A 434 13.63 7.03 9.58
CA TYR A 434 12.61 6.50 8.68
C TYR A 434 12.54 4.97 8.62
N LYS A 435 13.68 4.27 8.47
CA LYS A 435 13.69 2.81 8.19
C LYS A 435 13.07 1.98 9.33
N PRO A 436 13.42 2.19 10.62
CA PRO A 436 12.76 1.50 11.74
C PRO A 436 11.26 1.83 11.86
N ALA A 437 10.88 3.12 11.74
CA ALA A 437 9.49 3.57 11.80
C ALA A 437 8.63 2.91 10.72
N PHE A 438 9.13 2.90 9.49
CA PHE A 438 8.42 2.30 8.36
C PHE A 438 8.28 0.79 8.50
N ARG A 439 9.32 0.10 8.99
CA ARG A 439 9.24 -1.35 9.26
C ARG A 439 8.16 -1.66 10.29
N TRP A 440 8.04 -0.85 11.33
CA TRP A 440 6.99 -1.00 12.33
C TRP A 440 5.61 -0.74 11.73
N TYR A 441 5.43 0.36 10.99
CA TYR A 441 4.17 0.67 10.31
C TYR A 441 3.70 -0.50 9.44
N ARG A 442 4.58 -1.04 8.60
CA ARG A 442 4.24 -2.19 7.74
C ARG A 442 3.80 -3.42 8.54
N ALA A 443 4.40 -3.66 9.70
CA ALA A 443 4.04 -4.79 10.56
C ALA A 443 2.71 -4.58 11.33
N GLU A 444 2.28 -3.32 11.50
CA GLU A 444 1.08 -2.95 12.25
C GLU A 444 -0.04 -2.36 11.37
N ALA A 445 0.13 -2.23 10.05
CA ALA A 445 -0.81 -1.53 9.16
C ALA A 445 -2.27 -2.00 9.34
N ALA A 446 -2.50 -3.31 9.28
CA ALA A 446 -3.84 -3.89 9.50
C ALA A 446 -4.38 -3.63 10.93
N ASN A 447 -3.49 -3.58 11.92
CA ASN A 447 -3.86 -3.29 13.30
C ASN A 447 -4.20 -1.82 13.50
N LEU A 448 -3.52 -0.90 12.82
CA LEU A 448 -3.77 0.54 12.87
C LEU A 448 -5.16 0.89 12.31
N VAL A 449 -5.53 0.33 11.15
CA VAL A 449 -6.88 0.48 10.57
C VAL A 449 -7.94 -0.05 11.54
N THR A 450 -7.69 -1.21 12.13
CA THR A 450 -8.63 -1.80 13.09
C THR A 450 -8.69 -1.02 14.39
N ALA A 451 -7.57 -0.48 14.87
CA ALA A 451 -7.52 0.33 16.08
C ALA A 451 -8.36 1.60 15.96
N VAL A 452 -8.34 2.27 14.80
CA VAL A 452 -9.24 3.42 14.53
C VAL A 452 -10.71 3.01 14.62
N ARG A 453 -11.10 1.88 14.01
CA ARG A 453 -12.47 1.35 14.07
C ARG A 453 -12.89 0.99 15.49
N VAL A 454 -12.07 0.20 16.19
CA VAL A 454 -12.34 -0.23 17.57
C VAL A 454 -12.41 0.97 18.51
N ALA A 455 -11.57 1.99 18.33
CA ALA A 455 -11.66 3.23 19.10
C ALA A 455 -13.01 3.93 18.89
N ALA A 456 -13.48 4.04 17.64
CA ALA A 456 -14.76 4.66 17.34
C ALA A 456 -15.94 3.88 17.93
N ASP A 457 -15.92 2.55 17.81
CA ASP A 457 -17.02 1.68 18.26
C ASP A 457 -17.07 1.51 19.78
N ALA A 458 -15.92 1.53 20.46
CA ALA A 458 -15.81 1.37 21.91
C ALA A 458 -15.94 2.68 22.69
N GLY A 459 -16.31 3.78 22.04
CA GLY A 459 -16.55 5.06 22.72
C GLY A 459 -15.30 5.88 23.03
N PHE A 460 -14.23 5.74 22.24
CA PHE A 460 -13.01 6.54 22.29
C PHE A 460 -12.87 7.44 21.04
N PRO A 461 -13.82 8.36 20.78
CA PRO A 461 -13.79 9.19 19.57
C PRO A 461 -12.50 10.02 19.48
N GLU A 462 -12.03 10.57 20.60
CA GLU A 462 -10.76 11.33 20.68
C GLU A 462 -9.55 10.55 20.16
N ILE A 463 -9.46 9.25 20.45
CA ILE A 463 -8.37 8.40 19.96
C ILE A 463 -8.60 8.05 18.49
N ALA A 464 -9.84 7.74 18.11
CA ALA A 464 -10.19 7.31 16.76
C ALA A 464 -9.77 8.35 15.71
N TRP A 465 -10.17 9.61 15.89
CA TRP A 465 -9.85 10.65 14.92
C TRP A 465 -8.38 11.07 14.99
N ARG A 466 -7.76 11.18 16.18
CA ARG A 466 -6.34 11.53 16.31
C ARG A 466 -5.44 10.49 15.67
N LEU A 467 -5.72 9.20 15.88
CA LEU A 467 -4.94 8.13 15.27
C LEU A 467 -5.02 8.19 13.74
N ALA A 468 -6.21 8.41 13.17
CA ALA A 468 -6.36 8.58 11.72
C ALA A 468 -5.61 9.82 11.18
N VAL A 469 -5.63 10.93 11.91
CA VAL A 469 -4.95 12.18 11.51
C VAL A 469 -3.43 12.08 11.64
N VAL A 470 -2.91 11.42 12.67
CA VAL A 470 -1.48 11.11 12.83
C VAL A 470 -0.98 10.20 11.71
N LEU A 471 -1.76 9.20 11.33
CA LEU A 471 -1.41 8.29 10.23
C LEU A 471 -1.38 8.97 8.86
N ARG A 472 -1.97 10.16 8.71
CA ARG A 472 -1.97 10.95 7.46
C ARG A 472 -0.58 11.12 6.88
N ALA A 473 0.41 11.51 7.70
CA ALA A 473 1.77 11.73 7.22
C ALA A 473 2.38 10.43 6.68
N VAL A 474 2.19 9.34 7.41
CA VAL A 474 2.63 8.00 7.00
C VAL A 474 1.97 7.59 5.68
N TYR A 475 0.64 7.76 5.56
CA TYR A 475 -0.08 7.42 4.34
C TYR A 475 0.32 8.27 3.14
N MET A 476 0.57 9.57 3.30
CA MET A 476 1.04 10.46 2.23
C MET A 476 2.38 10.00 1.63
N HIS A 477 3.29 9.47 2.45
CA HIS A 477 4.58 8.97 1.96
C HIS A 477 4.53 7.58 1.32
N HIS A 478 3.46 6.81 1.57
CA HIS A 478 3.37 5.41 1.15
C HIS A 478 2.21 5.11 0.19
N ASN A 479 1.33 6.07 -0.08
CA ASN A 479 0.17 5.94 -0.98
C ASN A 479 -0.77 4.79 -0.62
N ALA A 480 -0.94 4.50 0.67
CA ALA A 480 -1.91 3.50 1.14
C ALA A 480 -3.34 4.08 1.12
N PHE A 481 -3.83 4.44 -0.07
CA PHE A 481 -5.04 5.23 -0.26
C PHE A 481 -6.30 4.57 0.31
N ASP A 482 -6.42 3.25 0.25
CA ASP A 482 -7.59 2.52 0.76
C ASP A 482 -7.65 2.54 2.29
N ASP A 483 -6.53 2.26 2.95
CA ASP A 483 -6.39 2.33 4.41
C ASP A 483 -6.58 3.76 4.91
N TRP A 484 -6.01 4.72 4.20
CA TRP A 484 -6.14 6.14 4.51
C TRP A 484 -7.59 6.60 4.40
N ARG A 485 -8.27 6.28 3.30
CA ARG A 485 -9.68 6.59 3.13
C ARG A 485 -10.54 5.95 4.21
N THR A 486 -10.33 4.65 4.46
CA THR A 486 -11.08 3.90 5.47
C THR A 486 -10.96 4.54 6.86
N THR A 487 -9.74 4.87 7.28
CA THR A 487 -9.50 5.46 8.60
C THR A 487 -10.01 6.89 8.68
N ALA A 488 -9.90 7.68 7.60
CA ALA A 488 -10.43 9.03 7.54
C ALA A 488 -11.97 9.06 7.60
N GLU A 489 -12.69 8.18 6.90
CA GLU A 489 -14.15 8.08 6.95
C GLU A 489 -14.64 7.71 8.37
N VAL A 490 -13.97 6.75 9.03
CA VAL A 490 -14.27 6.38 10.42
C VAL A 490 -14.02 7.54 11.37
N ALA A 491 -12.92 8.27 11.19
CA ALA A 491 -12.59 9.44 12.00
C ALA A 491 -13.63 10.56 11.90
N VAL A 492 -14.10 10.88 10.68
CA VAL A 492 -15.18 11.86 10.47
C VAL A 492 -16.42 11.42 11.22
N ALA A 493 -16.87 10.16 11.01
CA ALA A 493 -18.05 9.64 11.68
C ALA A 493 -17.92 9.60 13.22
N ALA A 494 -16.74 9.30 13.75
CA ALA A 494 -16.47 9.30 15.19
C ALA A 494 -16.53 10.71 15.79
N ALA A 495 -15.84 11.67 15.18
CA ALA A 495 -15.79 13.05 15.66
C ALA A 495 -17.16 13.75 15.57
N SER A 496 -17.89 13.59 14.45
CA SER A 496 -19.23 14.17 14.29
C SER A 496 -20.22 13.58 15.30
N ARG A 497 -20.21 12.27 15.56
CA ARG A 497 -21.08 11.63 16.57
C ARG A 497 -20.76 12.10 17.99
N ALA A 498 -19.49 12.39 18.28
CA ALA A 498 -19.06 12.89 19.58
C ALA A 498 -19.29 14.40 19.76
N GLY A 499 -19.63 15.14 18.69
CA GLY A 499 -19.76 16.60 18.73
C GLY A 499 -18.42 17.32 18.87
N GLU A 500 -17.31 16.66 18.56
CA GLU A 500 -15.96 17.23 18.64
C GLU A 500 -15.63 18.04 17.39
N GLN A 501 -16.00 19.32 17.39
CA GLN A 501 -15.86 20.19 16.21
C GLN A 501 -14.41 20.32 15.69
N ALA A 502 -13.41 20.39 16.58
CA ALA A 502 -12.01 20.43 16.17
C ALA A 502 -11.57 19.12 15.51
N GLY A 503 -11.94 17.97 16.09
CA GLY A 503 -11.65 16.65 15.52
C GLY A 503 -12.38 16.41 14.20
N GLU A 504 -13.61 16.90 14.07
CA GLU A 504 -14.40 16.81 12.82
C GLU A 504 -13.71 17.59 11.69
N ALA A 505 -13.24 18.81 11.96
CA ALA A 505 -12.49 19.59 10.99
C ALA A 505 -11.19 18.91 10.55
N GLU A 506 -10.40 18.39 11.48
CA GLU A 506 -9.15 17.67 11.16
C GLU A 506 -9.42 16.38 10.37
N ALA A 507 -10.44 15.62 10.74
CA ALA A 507 -10.81 14.40 10.05
C ALA A 507 -11.33 14.66 8.63
N LEU A 508 -12.13 15.72 8.43
CA LEU A 508 -12.60 16.15 7.11
C LEU A 508 -11.44 16.63 6.22
N GLU A 509 -10.49 17.38 6.79
CA GLU A 509 -9.28 17.80 6.09
C GLU A 509 -8.41 16.59 5.69
N ASN A 510 -8.33 15.58 6.55
CA ASN A 510 -7.66 14.31 6.27
C ASN A 510 -8.33 13.53 5.13
N LEU A 511 -9.66 13.43 5.14
CA LEU A 511 -10.45 12.79 4.09
C LEU A 511 -10.33 13.54 2.75
N GLY A 512 -10.39 14.87 2.77
CA GLY A 512 -10.19 15.70 1.57
C GLY A 512 -8.83 15.44 0.91
N LYS A 513 -7.77 15.29 1.71
CA LYS A 513 -6.41 15.02 1.19
C LYS A 513 -6.30 13.67 0.48
N VAL A 514 -6.84 12.58 1.04
CA VAL A 514 -6.80 11.28 0.36
C VAL A 514 -7.63 11.29 -0.92
N LEU A 515 -8.77 11.99 -0.93
CA LEU A 515 -9.62 12.15 -2.12
C LEU A 515 -8.90 12.97 -3.20
N PHE A 516 -8.19 14.04 -2.82
CA PHE A 516 -7.37 14.84 -3.74
C PHE A 516 -6.26 14.01 -4.37
N GLN A 517 -5.52 13.23 -3.56
CA GLN A 517 -4.44 12.36 -4.05
C GLN A 517 -4.98 11.23 -4.94
N SER A 518 -6.22 10.77 -4.69
CA SER A 518 -6.91 9.76 -5.49
C SER A 518 -7.62 10.34 -6.73
N SER A 519 -7.37 11.61 -7.09
CA SER A 519 -8.00 12.34 -8.21
C SER A 519 -9.53 12.47 -8.14
N ARG A 520 -10.13 12.29 -6.95
CA ARG A 520 -11.56 12.50 -6.69
C ARG A 520 -11.79 13.94 -6.24
N LEU A 521 -11.53 14.86 -7.16
CA LEU A 521 -11.38 16.29 -6.86
C LEU A 521 -12.68 16.94 -6.34
N ASP A 522 -13.85 16.52 -6.85
CA ASP A 522 -15.14 17.07 -6.42
C ASP A 522 -15.45 16.71 -4.96
N GLU A 523 -15.26 15.44 -4.58
CA GLU A 523 -15.47 14.98 -3.21
C GLU A 523 -14.42 15.56 -2.24
N ALA A 524 -13.19 15.75 -2.71
CA ALA A 524 -12.15 16.44 -1.93
C ALA A 524 -12.55 17.87 -1.61
N GLU A 525 -13.09 18.60 -2.60
CA GLU A 525 -13.57 19.97 -2.42
C GLU A 525 -14.71 20.07 -1.41
N GLU A 526 -15.67 19.13 -1.44
CA GLU A 526 -16.75 19.05 -0.45
C GLU A 526 -16.19 18.89 0.97
N CYS A 527 -15.22 18.00 1.16
CA CYS A 527 -14.56 17.78 2.45
C CYS A 527 -13.82 19.04 2.94
N HIS A 528 -13.01 19.66 2.08
CA HIS A 528 -12.25 20.86 2.45
C HIS A 528 -13.15 22.07 2.74
N ARG A 529 -14.27 22.23 2.01
CA ARG A 529 -15.27 23.26 2.32
C ARG A 529 -15.99 23.00 3.64
N ALA A 530 -16.33 21.76 3.93
CA ALA A 530 -16.93 21.38 5.21
C ALA A 530 -15.97 21.64 6.38
N ALA A 531 -14.69 21.24 6.26
CA ALA A 531 -13.65 21.52 7.25
C ALA A 531 -13.47 23.04 7.47
N LEU A 532 -13.39 23.83 6.38
CA LEU A 532 -13.28 25.29 6.44
C LEU A 532 -14.45 25.93 7.18
N ALA A 533 -15.68 25.47 6.94
CA ALA A 533 -16.87 25.99 7.61
C ALA A 533 -16.85 25.72 9.12
N VAL A 534 -16.39 24.52 9.53
CA VAL A 534 -16.23 24.18 10.96
C VAL A 534 -15.12 25.01 11.59
N ARG A 535 -13.94 25.10 10.95
CA ARG A 535 -12.77 25.87 11.44
C ARG A 535 -13.09 27.35 11.65
N ARG A 536 -13.81 27.97 10.71
CA ARG A 536 -14.30 29.35 10.85
C ARG A 536 -15.27 29.52 12.02
N ARG A 537 -16.13 28.54 12.29
CA ARG A 537 -17.09 28.58 13.39
C ARG A 537 -16.41 28.50 14.76
N ILE A 538 -15.38 27.67 14.88
CA ILE A 538 -14.63 27.49 16.15
C ILE A 538 -13.49 28.51 16.32
N GLY A 539 -13.24 29.36 15.33
CA GLY A 539 -12.18 30.36 15.38
C GLY A 539 -10.77 29.79 15.18
N ASP A 540 -10.64 28.59 14.61
CA ASP A 540 -9.36 27.97 14.30
C ASP A 540 -8.74 28.66 13.06
N ARG A 541 -7.90 29.66 13.32
CA ARG A 541 -7.23 30.44 12.27
C ARG A 541 -6.20 29.61 11.51
N HIS A 542 -5.41 28.79 12.21
CA HIS A 542 -4.39 27.96 11.59
C HIS A 542 -5.03 26.95 10.63
N GLY A 543 -6.03 26.20 11.10
CA GLY A 543 -6.76 25.27 10.25
C GLY A 543 -7.54 25.96 9.13
N THR A 544 -8.08 27.16 9.35
CA THR A 544 -8.71 27.95 8.27
C THR A 544 -7.74 28.17 7.11
N ALA A 545 -6.50 28.57 7.40
CA ALA A 545 -5.45 28.72 6.37
C ALA A 545 -5.15 27.38 5.68
N VAL A 546 -5.01 26.28 6.44
CA VAL A 546 -4.80 24.94 5.87
C VAL A 546 -5.89 24.55 4.87
N SER A 547 -7.17 24.73 5.20
CA SER A 547 -8.27 24.37 4.28
C SER A 547 -8.35 25.33 3.08
N VAL A 548 -8.06 26.63 3.27
CA VAL A 548 -7.97 27.58 2.15
C VAL A 548 -6.87 27.19 1.17
N ASN A 549 -5.69 26.80 1.68
CA ASN A 549 -4.61 26.25 0.86
C ASN A 549 -5.03 25.00 0.10
N ALA A 550 -5.72 24.05 0.75
CA ALA A 550 -6.19 22.84 0.08
C ALA A 550 -7.16 23.14 -1.08
N LEU A 551 -8.05 24.13 -0.90
CA LEU A 551 -8.90 24.64 -1.99
C LEU A 551 -8.10 25.34 -3.09
N GLY A 552 -7.02 26.05 -2.74
CA GLY A 552 -6.07 26.61 -3.71
C GLY A 552 -5.40 25.53 -4.57
N LEU A 553 -4.95 24.43 -3.95
CA LEU A 553 -4.36 23.29 -4.65
C LEU A 553 -5.36 22.58 -5.58
N LEU A 554 -6.63 22.50 -5.18
CA LEU A 554 -7.73 22.04 -6.05
C LEU A 554 -7.90 22.95 -7.27
N GLY A 555 -7.93 24.27 -7.04
CA GLY A 555 -7.98 25.25 -8.11
C GLY A 555 -6.80 25.09 -9.09
N LEU A 556 -5.58 24.97 -8.56
CA LEU A 556 -4.38 24.76 -9.36
C LEU A 556 -4.46 23.47 -10.20
N ARG A 557 -4.89 22.35 -9.58
CA ARG A 557 -5.06 21.05 -10.26
C ARG A 557 -6.08 21.12 -11.40
N ARG A 558 -7.16 21.88 -11.24
CA ARG A 558 -8.19 22.11 -12.27
C ARG A 558 -7.86 23.26 -13.22
N ARG A 559 -6.69 23.90 -13.08
CA ARG A 559 -6.27 25.09 -13.82
C ARG A 559 -7.23 26.30 -13.64
N GLN A 560 -7.90 26.38 -12.50
CA GLN A 560 -8.64 27.56 -12.03
C GLN A 560 -7.66 28.54 -11.36
N LEU A 561 -6.72 29.06 -12.16
CA LEU A 561 -5.52 29.73 -11.67
C LEU A 561 -5.80 31.03 -10.90
N ASP A 562 -6.82 31.80 -11.29
CA ASP A 562 -7.21 33.02 -10.56
C ASP A 562 -7.77 32.71 -9.17
N GLU A 563 -8.59 31.66 -9.04
CA GLU A 563 -9.08 31.19 -7.75
C GLU A 563 -7.93 30.66 -6.89
N ALA A 564 -7.03 29.86 -7.47
CA ALA A 564 -5.86 29.34 -6.79
C ALA A 564 -4.99 30.49 -6.25
N LYS A 565 -4.69 31.50 -7.08
CA LYS A 565 -3.95 32.73 -6.69
C LYS A 565 -4.61 33.41 -5.49
N ALA A 566 -5.92 33.65 -5.55
CA ALA A 566 -6.64 34.30 -4.46
C ALA A 566 -6.60 33.49 -3.14
N ARG A 567 -6.74 32.17 -3.23
CA ARG A 567 -6.66 31.27 -2.06
C ARG A 567 -5.28 31.23 -1.44
N PHE A 568 -4.21 31.12 -2.25
CA PHE A 568 -2.86 31.11 -1.71
C PHE A 568 -2.48 32.44 -1.06
N LEU A 569 -2.94 33.57 -1.62
CA LEU A 569 -2.79 34.89 -0.98
C LEU A 569 -3.53 34.97 0.37
N GLU A 570 -4.80 34.55 0.44
CA GLU A 570 -5.57 34.50 1.68
C GLU A 570 -4.86 33.63 2.73
N SER A 571 -4.40 32.44 2.35
CA SER A 571 -3.70 31.52 3.25
C SER A 571 -2.35 32.06 3.71
N ALA A 572 -1.55 32.64 2.80
CA ALA A 572 -0.26 33.23 3.12
C ALA A 572 -0.39 34.37 4.12
N GLN A 573 -1.42 35.22 3.94
CA GLN A 573 -1.70 36.31 4.86
C GLN A 573 -2.01 35.78 6.27
N ILE A 574 -2.87 34.77 6.39
CA ILE A 574 -3.21 34.19 7.70
C ILE A 574 -1.98 33.60 8.37
N PHE A 575 -1.16 32.82 7.67
CA PHE A 575 0.06 32.25 8.26
C PHE A 575 1.11 33.28 8.62
N CYS A 576 1.23 34.37 7.84
CA CYS A 576 2.10 35.49 8.18
C CYS A 576 1.64 36.17 9.49
N GLU A 577 0.34 36.39 9.67
CA GLU A 577 -0.24 36.96 10.90
C GLU A 577 -0.11 36.01 12.11
N LEU A 578 0.04 34.71 11.88
CA LEU A 578 0.29 33.69 12.92
C LEU A 578 1.78 33.45 13.18
N GLU A 579 2.69 34.17 12.49
CA GLU A 579 4.15 33.98 12.56
C GLU A 579 4.58 32.53 12.22
N ALA A 580 3.76 31.84 11.42
CA ALA A 580 4.05 30.50 10.92
C ALA A 580 4.94 30.59 9.68
N HIS A 581 6.23 30.90 9.87
CA HIS A 581 7.18 31.22 8.80
C HIS A 581 7.26 30.13 7.72
N ARG A 582 7.39 28.86 8.11
CA ARG A 582 7.45 27.74 7.14
C ARG A 582 6.18 27.66 6.29
N TRP A 583 5.00 27.77 6.92
CA TRP A 583 3.72 27.75 6.20
C TRP A 583 3.59 28.94 5.26
N THR A 584 4.04 30.13 5.68
CA THR A 584 4.07 31.32 4.82
C THR A 584 4.92 31.09 3.57
N ALA A 585 6.12 30.51 3.73
CA ALA A 585 7.01 30.15 2.62
C ALA A 585 6.36 29.12 1.68
N LEU A 586 5.70 28.08 2.22
CA LEU A 586 4.96 27.09 1.42
C LEU A 586 3.83 27.73 0.59
N MET A 587 3.06 28.65 1.18
CA MET A 587 2.00 29.34 0.43
C MET A 587 2.56 30.23 -0.67
N ARG A 588 3.70 30.89 -0.41
CA ARG A 588 4.43 31.66 -1.42
C ARG A 588 4.94 30.77 -2.56
N SER A 589 5.42 29.56 -2.28
CA SER A 589 5.78 28.60 -3.33
C SER A 589 4.59 28.18 -4.19
N ASN A 590 3.45 27.84 -3.58
CA ASN A 590 2.24 27.50 -4.33
C ASN A 590 1.72 28.68 -5.18
N LEU A 591 1.83 29.90 -4.64
CA LEU A 591 1.51 31.13 -5.37
C LEU A 591 2.47 31.33 -6.55
N ALA A 592 3.78 31.17 -6.36
CA ALA A 592 4.78 31.29 -7.42
C ALA A 592 4.56 30.28 -8.55
N GLU A 593 4.23 29.02 -8.22
CA GLU A 593 3.83 28.01 -9.20
C GLU A 593 2.61 28.47 -10.01
N THR A 594 1.59 28.99 -9.33
CA THR A 594 0.38 29.52 -9.99
C THR A 594 0.69 30.70 -10.91
N LEU A 595 1.59 31.60 -10.49
CA LEU A 595 2.04 32.73 -11.30
C LEU A 595 2.84 32.28 -12.52
N CYS A 596 3.71 31.27 -12.38
CA CYS A 596 4.40 30.64 -13.51
C CYS A 596 3.41 30.00 -14.49
N GLU A 597 2.38 29.31 -14.01
CA GLU A 597 1.31 28.74 -14.85
C GLU A 597 0.49 29.80 -15.60
N LEU A 598 0.32 30.98 -15.01
CA LEU A 598 -0.27 32.17 -15.66
C LEU A 598 0.70 32.85 -16.65
N GLY A 599 1.99 32.54 -16.60
CA GLY A 599 3.06 33.19 -17.36
C GLY A 599 3.48 34.56 -16.80
N LEU A 600 3.22 34.81 -15.53
CA LEU A 600 3.60 36.03 -14.80
C LEU A 600 4.96 35.83 -14.11
N GLY A 601 5.99 35.51 -14.90
CA GLY A 601 7.31 35.12 -14.40
C GLY A 601 7.99 36.16 -13.48
N ASN A 602 7.83 37.46 -13.77
CA ASN A 602 8.38 38.52 -12.92
C ASN A 602 7.76 38.53 -11.51
N GLU A 603 6.43 38.42 -11.41
CA GLU A 603 5.74 38.33 -10.11
C GLU A 603 6.12 37.04 -9.37
N ALA A 604 6.28 35.93 -10.10
CA ALA A 604 6.67 34.64 -9.53
C ALA A 604 8.09 34.70 -8.93
N GLU A 605 9.03 35.34 -9.63
CA GLU A 605 10.42 35.52 -9.18
C GLU A 605 10.50 36.30 -7.86
N GLU A 606 9.81 37.44 -7.75
CA GLU A 606 9.81 38.25 -6.53
C GLU A 606 9.27 37.49 -5.29
N ILE A 607 8.24 36.67 -5.49
CA ILE A 607 7.60 35.91 -4.41
C ILE A 607 8.46 34.70 -4.00
N ILE A 608 9.04 33.98 -4.97
CA ILE A 608 9.79 32.77 -4.67
C ILE A 608 11.16 33.07 -4.06
N GLU A 609 11.78 34.21 -4.37
CA GLU A 609 13.02 34.65 -3.70
C GLU A 609 12.81 34.87 -2.19
N GLN A 610 11.64 35.37 -1.78
CA GLN A 610 11.29 35.50 -0.36
C GLN A 610 11.12 34.12 0.29
N ALA A 611 10.40 33.20 -0.35
CA ALA A 611 10.22 31.84 0.16
C ALA A 611 11.55 31.09 0.27
N LEU A 612 12.45 31.27 -0.71
CA LEU A 612 13.78 30.68 -0.71
C LEU A 612 14.63 31.16 0.48
N ALA A 613 14.57 32.46 0.80
CA ALA A 613 15.24 33.01 1.97
C ALA A 613 14.68 32.40 3.27
N ASP A 614 13.35 32.33 3.39
CA ASP A 614 12.68 31.73 4.56
C ASP A 614 13.09 30.25 4.75
N PHE A 615 13.10 29.43 3.69
CA PHE A 615 13.49 28.02 3.79
C PHE A 615 14.96 27.83 4.19
N ARG A 616 15.86 28.70 3.71
CA ARG A 616 17.28 28.68 4.10
C ARG A 616 17.49 29.03 5.56
N GLU A 617 16.77 30.03 6.07
CA GLU A 617 16.82 30.39 7.49
C GLU A 617 16.28 29.26 8.39
N LEU A 618 15.29 28.52 7.90
CA LEU A 618 14.71 27.36 8.60
C LEU A 618 15.55 26.08 8.49
N GLY A 619 16.52 26.02 7.56
CA GLY A 619 17.24 24.79 7.23
C GLY A 619 16.35 23.71 6.57
N ASP A 620 15.26 24.11 5.90
CA ASP A 620 14.36 23.19 5.20
C ASP A 620 14.87 22.93 3.78
N HIS A 621 15.74 21.93 3.62
CA HIS A 621 16.33 21.57 2.32
C HIS A 621 15.28 21.17 1.27
N SER A 622 14.17 20.55 1.69
CA SER A 622 13.08 20.19 0.77
C SER A 622 12.39 21.44 0.22
N GLY A 623 12.10 22.41 1.10
CA GLY A 623 11.55 23.71 0.71
C GLY A 623 12.51 24.51 -0.17
N GLU A 624 13.80 24.54 0.19
CA GLU A 624 14.84 25.22 -0.58
C GLU A 624 14.94 24.67 -2.01
N GLY A 625 15.05 23.35 -2.18
CA GLY A 625 15.15 22.74 -3.50
C GLY A 625 13.92 23.01 -4.38
N ASN A 626 12.71 22.96 -3.79
CA ASN A 626 11.49 23.28 -4.52
C ASN A 626 11.41 24.77 -4.91
N ALA A 627 11.85 25.67 -4.02
CA ALA A 627 11.89 27.10 -4.31
C ALA A 627 12.91 27.44 -5.41
N LEU A 628 14.07 26.79 -5.43
CA LEU A 628 15.08 26.91 -6.49
C LEU A 628 14.56 26.39 -7.84
N PHE A 629 13.82 25.28 -7.85
CA PHE A 629 13.14 24.79 -9.05
C PHE A 629 12.13 25.81 -9.60
N LEU A 630 11.26 26.36 -8.75
CA LEU A 630 10.27 27.37 -9.15
C LEU A 630 10.93 28.68 -9.60
N LEU A 631 12.02 29.09 -8.95
CA LEU A 631 12.83 30.24 -9.35
C LEU A 631 13.47 30.04 -10.72
N SER A 632 13.93 28.82 -11.02
CA SER A 632 14.43 28.47 -12.35
C SER A 632 13.36 28.62 -13.43
N TRP A 633 12.15 28.10 -13.16
CA TRP A 633 11.03 28.22 -14.08
C TRP A 633 10.64 29.70 -14.30
N ALA A 634 10.49 30.50 -13.24
CA ALA A 634 10.20 31.91 -13.33
C ALA A 634 11.25 32.65 -14.21
N ARG A 635 12.54 32.44 -13.93
CA ARG A 635 13.65 33.06 -14.68
C ARG A 635 13.74 32.61 -16.13
N ARG A 636 13.37 31.36 -16.43
CA ARG A 636 13.26 30.89 -17.82
C ARG A 636 12.15 31.61 -18.58
N GLN A 637 11.04 31.95 -17.93
CA GLN A 637 9.97 32.72 -18.55
C GLN A 637 10.33 34.19 -18.76
N THR A 638 11.13 34.78 -17.87
CA THR A 638 11.59 36.18 -18.00
C THR A 638 12.80 36.33 -18.94
N GLY A 639 13.48 35.23 -19.26
CA GLY A 639 14.59 35.16 -20.22
C GLY A 639 15.98 35.24 -19.59
N ASP A 640 16.10 35.28 -18.25
CA ASP A 640 17.40 35.15 -17.57
C ASP A 640 17.81 33.66 -17.47
N LEU A 641 18.20 33.12 -18.62
CA LEU A 641 18.52 31.70 -18.78
C LEU A 641 19.77 31.27 -18.01
N GLU A 642 20.68 32.19 -17.72
CA GLU A 642 21.87 31.94 -16.93
C GLU A 642 21.53 31.81 -15.44
N ALA A 643 20.69 32.70 -14.91
CA ALA A 643 20.22 32.59 -13.55
C ALA A 643 19.26 31.40 -13.36
N ALA A 644 18.46 31.07 -14.37
CA ALA A 644 17.63 29.86 -14.38
C ALA A 644 18.47 28.57 -14.28
N ALA A 645 19.55 28.48 -15.05
CA ALA A 645 20.46 27.33 -15.05
C ALA A 645 21.18 27.15 -13.71
N ARG A 646 21.60 28.25 -13.06
CA ARG A 646 22.18 28.20 -11.71
C ARG A 646 21.16 27.68 -10.70
N ALA A 647 19.95 28.25 -10.67
CA ALA A 647 18.92 27.86 -9.70
C ALA A 647 18.57 26.37 -9.78
N ILE A 648 18.37 25.81 -10.99
CA ILE A 648 18.06 24.38 -11.14
C ILE A 648 19.26 23.48 -10.83
N SER A 649 20.49 23.93 -11.09
CA SER A 649 21.70 23.20 -10.70
C SER A 649 21.82 23.10 -9.18
N ASP A 650 21.52 24.17 -8.45
CA ASP A 650 21.53 24.18 -7.00
C ASP A 650 20.45 23.23 -6.44
N ALA A 651 19.24 23.25 -7.00
CA ALA A 651 18.18 22.30 -6.65
C ALA A 651 18.63 20.84 -6.89
N LEU A 652 19.21 20.53 -8.05
CA LEU A 652 19.71 19.19 -8.37
C LEU A 652 20.81 18.74 -7.40
N SER A 653 21.64 19.65 -6.92
CA SER A 653 22.69 19.34 -5.93
C SER A 653 22.06 18.89 -4.61
N ILE A 654 21.02 19.58 -4.14
CA ILE A 654 20.23 19.18 -2.96
C ILE A 654 19.61 17.79 -3.16
N ALA A 655 19.01 17.51 -4.33
CA ALA A 655 18.42 16.19 -4.59
C ALA A 655 19.46 15.06 -4.55
N VAL A 656 20.69 15.33 -4.98
CA VAL A 656 21.78 14.35 -4.95
C VAL A 656 22.30 14.15 -3.53
N GLU A 657 22.51 15.23 -2.77
CA GLU A 657 22.97 15.20 -1.37
C GLU A 657 21.98 14.46 -0.46
N GLU A 658 20.68 14.63 -0.69
CA GLU A 658 19.60 13.98 0.06
C GLU A 658 19.26 12.58 -0.50
N GLU A 659 19.98 12.10 -1.52
CA GLU A 659 19.73 10.84 -2.23
C GLU A 659 18.27 10.68 -2.72
N ASN A 660 17.59 11.79 -3.00
CA ASN A 660 16.15 11.81 -3.29
C ASN A 660 15.88 11.70 -4.81
N GLN A 661 15.60 10.47 -5.24
CA GLN A 661 15.31 10.17 -6.65
C GLN A 661 14.03 10.84 -7.18
N VAL A 662 13.05 11.12 -6.31
CA VAL A 662 11.79 11.77 -6.71
C VAL A 662 12.05 13.22 -7.11
N TRP A 663 12.80 13.94 -6.29
CA TRP A 663 13.20 15.31 -6.60
C TRP A 663 14.11 15.37 -7.82
N LEU A 664 15.12 14.48 -7.87
CA LEU A 664 16.05 14.40 -8.99
C LEU A 664 15.32 14.23 -10.33
N GLY A 665 14.43 13.23 -10.42
CA GLY A 665 13.67 12.97 -11.64
C GLY A 665 12.77 14.14 -12.06
N HIS A 666 12.17 14.85 -11.10
CA HIS A 666 11.32 16.01 -11.37
C HIS A 666 12.13 17.23 -11.83
N TRP A 667 13.23 17.55 -11.15
CA TRP A 667 14.03 18.75 -11.41
C TRP A 667 14.92 18.61 -12.66
N LEU A 668 15.30 17.39 -13.05
CA LEU A 668 15.97 17.13 -14.33
C LEU A 668 15.13 17.55 -15.54
N ALA A 669 13.79 17.44 -15.45
CA ALA A 669 12.90 17.87 -16.52
C ALA A 669 12.98 19.38 -16.75
N GLU A 670 13.04 20.18 -15.68
CA GLU A 670 13.19 21.63 -15.80
C GLU A 670 14.59 22.02 -16.27
N SER A 671 15.63 21.32 -15.81
CA SER A 671 16.99 21.52 -16.31
C SER A 671 17.06 21.29 -17.83
N ALA A 672 16.40 20.25 -18.34
CA ALA A 672 16.30 20.02 -19.78
C ALA A 672 15.63 21.17 -20.54
N ARG A 673 14.54 21.75 -20.00
CA ARG A 673 13.85 22.91 -20.61
C ARG A 673 14.70 24.17 -20.58
N VAL A 674 15.47 24.38 -19.51
CA VAL A 674 16.42 25.50 -19.42
C VAL A 674 17.51 25.37 -20.49
N GLU A 675 18.11 24.21 -20.65
CA GLU A 675 19.13 24.00 -21.68
C GLU A 675 18.58 24.11 -23.10
N LEU A 676 17.34 23.65 -23.33
CA LEU A 676 16.67 23.86 -24.60
C LEU A 676 16.47 25.36 -24.91
N ALA A 677 16.03 26.14 -23.91
CA ALA A 677 15.87 27.59 -24.05
C ALA A 677 17.21 28.32 -24.25
N ARG A 678 18.31 27.79 -23.69
CA ARG A 678 19.68 28.29 -23.91
C ARG A 678 20.25 27.96 -25.29
N GLY A 679 19.56 27.12 -26.06
CA GLY A 679 20.03 26.66 -27.37
C GLY A 679 21.04 25.51 -27.30
N ASP A 680 21.04 24.70 -26.24
CA ASP A 680 21.82 23.46 -26.12
C ASP A 680 20.88 22.24 -26.16
N PRO A 681 20.37 21.87 -27.35
CA PRO A 681 19.43 20.76 -27.48
C PRO A 681 20.08 19.38 -27.24
N GLU A 682 21.41 19.25 -27.38
CA GLU A 682 22.10 18.00 -27.07
C GLU A 682 22.06 17.71 -25.56
N LYS A 683 22.39 18.73 -24.74
CA LYS A 683 22.31 18.61 -23.29
C LYS A 683 20.87 18.45 -22.81
N ALA A 684 19.92 19.17 -23.43
CA ALA A 684 18.50 19.01 -23.14
C ALA A 684 18.00 17.58 -23.40
N LEU A 685 18.40 16.96 -24.51
CA LEU A 685 18.03 15.58 -24.85
C LEU A 685 18.57 14.59 -23.81
N ARG A 686 19.83 14.76 -23.37
CA ARG A 686 20.41 13.90 -22.32
C ARG A 686 19.66 14.03 -21.01
N LEU A 687 19.44 15.26 -20.52
CA LEU A 687 18.79 15.53 -19.24
C LEU A 687 17.32 15.06 -19.23
N SER A 688 16.59 15.27 -20.32
CA SER A 688 15.21 14.78 -20.46
C SER A 688 15.15 13.25 -20.51
N GLY A 689 16.13 12.59 -21.16
CA GLY A 689 16.25 11.13 -21.13
C GLY A 689 16.54 10.58 -19.71
N GLU A 690 17.41 11.23 -18.96
CA GLU A 690 17.68 10.89 -17.54
C GLU A 690 16.44 11.09 -16.66
N SER A 691 15.70 12.19 -16.87
CA SER A 691 14.43 12.47 -16.20
C SER A 691 13.38 11.40 -16.51
N ALA A 692 13.19 11.02 -17.78
CA ALA A 692 12.25 9.98 -18.19
C ALA A 692 12.63 8.61 -17.58
N ALA A 693 13.91 8.26 -17.55
CA ALA A 693 14.38 7.03 -16.93
C ALA A 693 14.14 7.00 -15.42
N ALA A 694 14.35 8.13 -14.72
CA ALA A 694 14.06 8.27 -13.30
C ALA A 694 12.55 8.13 -13.03
N GLN A 695 11.73 8.84 -13.80
CA GLN A 695 10.27 8.82 -13.65
C GLN A 695 9.68 7.45 -13.97
N ARG A 696 10.22 6.71 -14.95
CA ARG A 696 9.85 5.33 -15.22
C ARG A 696 10.14 4.39 -14.05
N LYS A 697 11.30 4.54 -13.40
CA LYS A 697 11.64 3.76 -12.18
C LYS A 697 10.72 4.12 -11.01
N LEU A 698 10.33 5.39 -10.94
CA LEU A 698 9.31 5.90 -10.04
C LEU A 698 7.89 5.72 -10.57
N GLY A 699 7.72 4.96 -11.68
CA GLY A 699 6.55 4.76 -12.56
C GLY A 699 5.60 5.94 -12.85
N ASP A 700 5.99 7.17 -12.58
CA ASP A 700 5.16 8.35 -12.82
C ASP A 700 5.01 8.57 -14.33
N ALA A 701 4.00 7.92 -14.93
CA ALA A 701 3.81 7.88 -16.37
C ALA A 701 3.55 9.27 -16.96
N VAL A 702 2.81 10.13 -16.26
CA VAL A 702 2.50 11.49 -16.72
C VAL A 702 3.75 12.36 -16.73
N ARG A 703 4.59 12.26 -15.69
CA ARG A 703 5.89 12.96 -15.69
C ARG A 703 6.82 12.36 -16.74
N GLU A 704 6.88 11.03 -16.88
CA GLU A 704 7.68 10.36 -17.92
C GLU A 704 7.32 10.89 -19.30
N ALA A 705 6.02 10.98 -19.62
CA ALA A 705 5.52 11.56 -20.85
C ALA A 705 5.95 13.02 -21.04
N LEU A 706 6.04 13.81 -19.97
CA LEU A 706 6.52 15.20 -20.01
C LEU A 706 8.01 15.30 -20.31
N ALA A 707 8.81 14.39 -19.76
CA ALA A 707 10.22 14.29 -20.08
C ALA A 707 10.42 13.83 -21.54
N LEU A 708 9.65 12.84 -22.01
CA LEU A 708 9.68 12.38 -23.40
C LEU A 708 9.25 13.47 -24.39
N ASP A 709 8.22 14.26 -24.08
CA ASP A 709 7.82 15.40 -24.89
C ASP A 709 8.94 16.45 -24.98
N THR A 710 9.64 16.69 -23.87
CA THR A 710 10.83 17.58 -23.85
C THR A 710 11.98 17.01 -24.68
N SER A 711 12.20 15.69 -24.66
CA SER A 711 13.14 15.02 -25.56
C SER A 711 12.74 15.18 -27.02
N GLY A 712 11.44 15.12 -27.34
CA GLY A 712 10.92 15.37 -28.69
C GLY A 712 11.22 16.78 -29.18
N GLN A 713 11.01 17.80 -28.33
CA GLN A 713 11.39 19.19 -28.64
C GLN A 713 12.90 19.33 -28.89
N ALA A 714 13.74 18.68 -28.08
CA ALA A 714 15.19 18.67 -28.29
C ALA A 714 15.59 17.98 -29.60
N CYS A 715 14.97 16.84 -29.94
CA CYS A 715 15.16 16.16 -31.23
C CYS A 715 14.75 17.06 -32.40
N GLN A 716 13.64 17.77 -32.28
CA GLN A 716 13.18 18.72 -33.31
C GLN A 716 14.21 19.84 -33.52
N ALA A 717 14.76 20.42 -32.45
CA ALA A 717 15.81 21.44 -32.53
C ALA A 717 17.13 20.91 -33.15
N LEU A 718 17.38 19.60 -33.07
CA LEU A 718 18.51 18.91 -33.73
C LEU A 718 18.21 18.53 -35.19
N GLY A 719 17.02 18.82 -35.72
CA GLY A 719 16.59 18.42 -37.06
C GLY A 719 16.20 16.94 -37.18
N ARG A 720 15.96 16.24 -36.06
CA ARG A 720 15.55 14.82 -36.00
C ARG A 720 14.02 14.71 -35.90
N SER A 721 13.32 15.21 -36.91
CA SER A 721 11.85 15.36 -36.86
C SER A 721 11.07 14.04 -36.80
N GLU A 722 11.57 12.95 -37.39
CA GLU A 722 10.93 11.62 -37.28
C GLU A 722 10.89 11.14 -35.82
N GLU A 723 12.04 11.20 -35.14
CA GLU A 723 12.18 10.81 -33.74
C GLU A 723 11.41 11.74 -32.80
N ALA A 724 11.39 13.06 -33.10
CA ALA A 724 10.55 14.01 -32.39
C ALA A 724 9.07 13.59 -32.45
N ALA A 725 8.56 13.28 -33.65
CA ALA A 725 7.18 12.85 -33.84
C ALA A 725 6.86 11.54 -33.09
N GLU A 726 7.77 10.57 -33.04
CA GLU A 726 7.59 9.34 -32.26
C GLU A 726 7.48 9.62 -30.75
N LEU A 727 8.38 10.46 -30.22
CA LEU A 727 8.38 10.84 -28.81
C LEU A 727 7.10 11.59 -28.41
N HIS A 728 6.64 12.55 -29.24
CA HIS A 728 5.38 13.26 -28.99
C HIS A 728 4.17 12.32 -29.04
N ARG A 729 4.11 11.38 -29.99
CA ARG A 729 3.01 10.39 -30.05
C ARG A 729 2.96 9.50 -28.81
N HIS A 730 4.11 9.11 -28.27
CA HIS A 730 4.18 8.36 -27.02
C HIS A 730 3.60 9.20 -25.87
N ALA A 731 4.09 10.43 -25.70
CA ALA A 731 3.59 11.33 -24.65
C ALA A 731 2.06 11.57 -24.76
N ILE A 732 1.56 11.81 -25.97
CA ILE A 732 0.11 11.99 -26.27
C ILE A 732 -0.70 10.77 -25.84
N THR A 733 -0.21 9.55 -26.09
CA THR A 733 -0.91 8.33 -25.71
C THR A 733 -1.13 8.27 -24.21
N VAL A 734 -0.08 8.58 -23.44
CA VAL A 734 -0.15 8.64 -21.97
C VAL A 734 -1.08 9.76 -21.51
N TYR A 735 -0.98 10.96 -22.08
CA TYR A 735 -1.84 12.07 -21.68
C TYR A 735 -3.32 11.81 -21.93
N ARG A 736 -3.67 11.07 -22.99
CA ARG A 736 -5.05 10.62 -23.23
C ARG A 736 -5.50 9.60 -22.19
N GLU A 737 -4.65 8.65 -21.82
CA GLU A 737 -4.96 7.63 -20.82
C GLU A 737 -5.26 8.23 -19.42
N PHE A 738 -4.54 9.30 -19.08
CA PHE A 738 -4.62 9.99 -17.78
C PHE A 738 -5.46 11.28 -17.78
N ASP A 739 -6.15 11.60 -18.89
CA ASP A 739 -6.93 12.84 -19.10
C ASP A 739 -6.15 14.13 -18.77
N ALA A 740 -4.85 14.16 -19.08
CA ALA A 740 -3.95 15.30 -18.85
C ALA A 740 -4.08 16.35 -19.97
N ARG A 741 -5.25 16.99 -20.09
CA ARG A 741 -5.64 17.81 -21.26
C ARG A 741 -4.73 18.99 -21.57
N TRP A 742 -4.18 19.63 -20.54
CA TRP A 742 -3.26 20.76 -20.73
C TRP A 742 -1.95 20.32 -21.38
N GLN A 743 -1.36 19.24 -20.87
CA GLN A 743 -0.14 18.65 -21.40
C GLN A 743 -0.37 18.02 -22.78
N LEU A 744 -1.52 17.36 -22.98
CA LEU A 744 -1.96 16.85 -24.27
C LEU A 744 -1.93 17.93 -25.34
N THR A 745 -2.44 19.13 -25.03
CA THR A 745 -2.44 20.26 -25.97
C THR A 745 -1.02 20.61 -26.40
N ALA A 746 -0.11 20.81 -25.44
CA ALA A 746 1.28 21.18 -25.75
C ALA A 746 1.97 20.11 -26.62
N ALA A 747 1.80 18.83 -26.30
CA ALA A 747 2.40 17.74 -27.06
C ALA A 747 1.82 17.63 -28.49
N LEU A 748 0.52 17.93 -28.68
CA LEU A 748 -0.10 18.01 -30.00
C LEU A 748 0.44 19.18 -30.82
N GLU A 749 0.70 20.33 -30.20
CA GLU A 749 1.36 21.47 -30.86
C GLU A 749 2.77 21.10 -31.33
N HIS A 750 3.55 20.42 -30.47
CA HIS A 750 4.89 19.97 -30.84
C HIS A 750 4.86 18.89 -31.93
N LEU A 751 3.91 17.94 -31.86
CA LEU A 751 3.70 16.95 -32.91
C LEU A 751 3.35 17.60 -34.24
N ALA A 752 2.48 18.62 -34.26
CA ALA A 752 2.13 19.34 -35.48
C ALA A 752 3.37 19.95 -36.13
N CYS A 753 4.21 20.63 -35.35
CA CYS A 753 5.48 21.20 -35.83
C CYS A 753 6.43 20.13 -36.41
N ALA A 754 6.55 18.97 -35.77
CA ALA A 754 7.35 17.87 -36.28
C ALA A 754 6.78 17.31 -37.60
N LEU A 755 5.45 17.20 -37.72
CA LEU A 755 4.79 16.71 -38.94
C LEU A 755 4.90 17.69 -40.11
N ASP A 756 4.81 19.01 -39.85
CA ASP A 756 5.07 20.03 -40.88
C ASP A 756 6.49 19.90 -41.44
N ALA A 757 7.48 19.71 -40.56
CA ALA A 757 8.88 19.52 -40.96
C ALA A 757 9.10 18.23 -41.77
N LEU A 758 8.26 17.22 -41.56
CA LEU A 758 8.26 15.95 -42.32
C LEU A 758 7.44 16.04 -43.63
N GLY A 759 6.76 17.15 -43.89
CA GLY A 759 5.90 17.31 -45.07
C GLY A 759 4.56 16.56 -44.97
N ASP A 760 4.03 16.36 -43.76
CA ASP A 760 2.68 15.82 -43.51
C ASP A 760 1.72 16.91 -42.97
N PRO A 761 1.26 17.85 -43.82
CA PRO A 761 0.39 18.93 -43.40
C PRO A 761 -1.00 18.44 -42.97
N GLN A 762 -1.45 17.28 -43.47
CA GLN A 762 -2.73 16.69 -43.06
C GLN A 762 -2.66 16.18 -41.61
N GLY A 763 -1.60 15.47 -41.26
CA GLY A 763 -1.33 15.04 -39.89
C GLY A 763 -1.14 16.23 -38.94
N ALA A 764 -0.40 17.25 -39.38
CA ALA A 764 -0.21 18.48 -38.60
C ALA A 764 -1.54 19.21 -38.35
N GLY A 765 -2.38 19.37 -39.38
CA GLY A 765 -3.72 19.94 -39.25
C GLY A 765 -4.61 19.18 -38.26
N ALA A 766 -4.62 17.85 -38.34
CA ALA A 766 -5.38 17.01 -37.41
C ALA A 766 -4.90 17.17 -35.95
N ALA A 767 -3.59 17.26 -35.72
CA ALA A 767 -3.02 17.50 -34.40
C ALA A 767 -3.39 18.89 -33.85
N ARG A 768 -3.33 19.94 -34.66
CA ARG A 768 -3.74 21.30 -34.28
C ARG A 768 -5.23 21.39 -33.95
N GLU A 769 -6.09 20.74 -34.74
CA GLU A 769 -7.53 20.68 -34.46
C GLU A 769 -7.84 19.97 -33.14
N GLU A 770 -7.15 18.86 -32.87
CA GLU A 770 -7.29 18.17 -31.59
C GLU A 770 -6.82 19.05 -30.42
N ALA A 771 -5.69 19.74 -30.57
CA ALA A 771 -5.19 20.68 -29.57
C ALA A 771 -6.20 21.79 -29.26
N LEU A 772 -6.83 22.37 -30.29
CA LEU A 772 -7.90 23.37 -30.13
C LEU A 772 -9.12 22.81 -29.39
N ARG A 773 -9.55 21.58 -29.68
CA ARG A 773 -10.65 20.92 -28.96
C ARG A 773 -10.30 20.69 -27.49
N SER A 774 -9.06 20.28 -27.19
CA SER A 774 -8.60 20.10 -25.81
C SER A 774 -8.51 21.42 -25.04
N LEU A 775 -8.12 22.52 -25.70
CA LEU A 775 -8.05 23.86 -25.09
C LEU A 775 -9.41 24.45 -24.72
N ALA A 776 -10.49 24.07 -25.40
CA ALA A 776 -11.83 24.59 -25.14
C ALA A 776 -12.33 24.36 -23.71
N ALA A 777 -11.68 23.44 -22.96
CA ALA A 777 -11.94 23.20 -21.55
C ALA A 777 -11.35 24.27 -20.60
N PHE A 778 -10.48 25.15 -21.09
CA PHE A 778 -9.76 26.15 -20.30
C PHE A 778 -10.07 27.57 -20.77
N SER A 779 -10.24 28.48 -19.83
CA SER A 779 -10.55 29.89 -20.10
C SER A 779 -9.48 30.86 -19.61
N ASP A 780 -8.34 30.36 -19.12
CA ASP A 780 -7.26 31.20 -18.60
C ASP A 780 -6.51 31.93 -19.74
N PRO A 781 -5.81 33.05 -19.45
CA PRO A 781 -5.14 33.85 -20.47
C PRO A 781 -4.14 33.07 -21.35
N GLN A 782 -3.45 32.07 -20.80
CA GLN A 782 -2.51 31.24 -21.57
C GLN A 782 -3.25 30.31 -22.53
N ALA A 783 -4.36 29.72 -22.09
CA ALA A 783 -5.21 28.91 -22.97
C ALA A 783 -5.76 29.73 -24.15
N VAL A 784 -6.23 30.95 -23.89
CA VAL A 784 -6.70 31.87 -24.95
C VAL A 784 -5.57 32.23 -25.91
N ALA A 785 -4.39 32.59 -25.39
CA ALA A 785 -3.24 32.92 -26.22
C ALA A 785 -2.76 31.74 -27.08
N ARG A 786 -2.75 30.52 -26.53
CA ARG A 786 -2.43 29.30 -27.29
C ARG A 786 -3.46 29.02 -28.38
N ALA A 787 -4.75 29.10 -28.06
CA ALA A 787 -5.82 28.88 -29.02
C ALA A 787 -5.74 29.86 -30.19
N GLN A 788 -5.45 31.15 -29.92
CA GLN A 788 -5.25 32.16 -30.96
C GLN A 788 -4.04 31.84 -31.86
N ARG A 789 -2.92 31.40 -31.30
CA ARG A 789 -1.75 30.98 -32.09
C ARG A 789 -2.07 29.79 -32.99
N LEU A 790 -2.74 28.77 -32.46
CA LEU A 790 -3.11 27.58 -33.23
C LEU A 790 -4.11 27.90 -34.35
N ALA A 791 -5.10 28.76 -34.08
CA ALA A 791 -6.05 29.21 -35.08
C ALA A 791 -5.39 30.03 -36.20
N GLY A 792 -4.41 30.87 -35.87
CA GLY A 792 -3.65 31.66 -36.85
C GLY A 792 -2.87 30.81 -37.86
N HIS A 793 -2.28 29.69 -37.41
CA HIS A 793 -1.58 28.76 -38.30
C HIS A 793 -2.53 27.99 -39.22
N ALA A 794 -3.77 27.75 -38.80
CA ALA A 794 -4.77 27.09 -39.63
C ALA A 794 -5.32 27.99 -40.76
N SER A 795 -5.20 29.32 -40.63
CA SER A 795 -5.66 30.29 -41.63
C SER A 795 -4.64 30.66 -42.71
N ASP A 796 -3.35 30.41 -42.50
CA ASP A 796 -2.28 30.68 -43.48
C ASP A 796 -2.05 29.50 -44.46
N ASP A 797 -2.60 28.31 -44.16
CA ASP A 797 -2.49 27.09 -44.98
C ASP A 797 -3.68 26.87 -45.95
N GLY A 798 -4.59 27.84 -46.08
CA GLY A 798 -5.76 27.82 -46.99
C GLY A 798 -5.66 28.84 -48.11
#